data_AF-A0A6B2H0Y8-F1
#
_entry.id   AF-A0A6B2H0Y8-F1
#
_cell.length_a   1.000
_cell.length_b   1.000
_cell.length_c   1.000
_cell.angle_alpha   90.00
_cell.angle_beta   90.00
_cell.angle_gamma   90.00
#
_symmetry.space_group_name_H-M   'P 1'
#
loop_
_entity.id
_entity.type
_entity.pdbx_description
1 polymer ?
#
loop_
_entity_poly.entity_id
_entity_poly.type
_entity_poly.pdbx_seq_one_letter_code
_entity_poly.pdbx_strand_id
1 'polypeptide(L)'
;MAFLHPLFLFALTAIVIPIILHLVQLRRAKRIEFSNVRFIKASQEVTANQRKIKELLILICRILAVIFLVLAFAQPFLPGTSSATSSEKDVTIMLDNSYSMQNVQADKDVSLLTFAVDKAKQIFDFFPPASVFSIVQNSNVSNTRFPSASDARAALDNVAFSSIPTNTLSASVSGHTFLLSDFQRTSFKPSLLNKISSTTQVHLIPLQPENTANIYIDTVYLEDAFIRPGGESTLHVKLYNTGKDAVDDLPLKLIIKEEQVAALSIDIPASKGMEAIINFRVPGNQAVPAYITIDDYPVEFDNTYYFILKPSRELKVIEVNDGKTLGLESLFTKESFFKITSYTSGAVNYARLNDADLVILNGLTEASAALATTLSNYIKTGGTVFISPPIAGDAISYSSLFNSIGINARLTNASASKTDLLVPAADNPFFKGIFADYDRKMQMPSASRSLSWSRASEDILKYRGGASFLSRFDKGAGKVYLMSAPLHEDYNTLVNHALLLPVMYKVALSGYKQEQQLAYTLSASTIKLPEAKTAKGEGIYKLEKDSLSFIPEQQLRGGSLFVTMPADLNEAGIYALTLDGETAGTIAFNYDNRESVLDQYTPDELRSMVGPDKKNIHVYDYGDALSVKNEFEKRYFGVKLWKYCLILCLFFLMAEIALIRLL
;
A
#
# COMPACT_ATOMS: atom_id res chain seq x y z
N MET A 1 3.40 44.45 26.10
CA MET A 1 4.65 43.95 26.70
C MET A 1 4.32 43.47 28.09
N ALA A 2 4.71 42.25 28.45
CA ALA A 2 4.42 41.66 29.75
C ALA A 2 5.74 41.30 30.46
N PHE A 3 5.70 41.10 31.78
CA PHE A 3 6.87 40.77 32.61
C PHE A 3 6.67 39.40 33.25
N LEU A 4 7.68 38.54 33.18
CA LEU A 4 7.61 37.22 33.81
C LEU A 4 7.66 37.32 35.35
N HIS A 5 8.45 38.26 35.85
CA HIS A 5 8.59 38.52 37.28
C HIS A 5 8.34 40.00 37.61
N PRO A 6 7.06 40.46 37.60
CA PRO A 6 6.72 41.87 37.78
C PRO A 6 7.16 42.44 39.14
N LEU A 7 7.32 41.60 40.16
CA LEU A 7 7.79 42.03 41.49
C LEU A 7 9.20 42.65 41.47
N PHE A 8 10.06 42.27 40.51
CA PHE A 8 11.39 42.88 40.40
C PHE A 8 11.33 44.37 40.00
N LEU A 9 10.22 44.87 39.45
CA LEU A 9 10.08 46.30 39.16
C LEU A 9 10.17 47.17 40.42
N PHE A 10 9.85 46.64 41.61
CA PHE A 10 10.07 47.37 42.87
C PHE A 10 11.55 47.66 43.14
N ALA A 11 12.48 46.88 42.56
CA ALA A 11 13.90 47.13 42.66
C ALA A 11 14.36 48.40 41.90
N LEU A 12 13.51 49.02 41.04
CA LEU A 12 13.80 50.35 40.48
C LEU A 12 13.99 51.42 41.56
N THR A 13 13.46 51.21 42.77
CA THR A 13 13.73 52.09 43.92
C THR A 13 15.23 52.21 44.24
N ALA A 14 16.06 51.24 43.84
CA ALA A 14 17.52 51.31 43.97
C ALA A 14 18.15 52.47 43.17
N ILE A 15 17.47 53.03 42.17
CA ILE A 15 17.91 54.23 41.42
C ILE A 15 18.08 55.44 42.34
N VAL A 16 17.39 55.47 43.48
CA VAL A 16 17.53 56.52 44.49
C VAL A 16 18.97 56.58 45.04
N ILE A 17 19.68 55.45 45.11
CA ILE A 17 21.05 55.37 45.64
C ILE A 17 22.04 56.24 44.84
N PRO A 18 22.23 56.05 43.51
CA PRO A 18 23.15 56.88 42.74
C PRO A 18 22.73 58.35 42.69
N ILE A 19 21.43 58.66 42.73
CA ILE A 19 20.94 60.04 42.77
C ILE A 19 21.33 60.72 44.09
N ILE A 20 21.10 60.08 45.24
CA ILE A 20 21.47 60.62 46.55
C ILE A 20 22.99 60.81 46.63
N LEU A 21 23.78 59.81 46.21
CA LEU A 21 25.24 59.90 46.23
C LEU A 21 25.74 61.07 45.37
N HIS A 22 25.15 61.29 44.20
CA HIS A 22 25.48 62.42 43.33
C HIS A 22 25.16 63.77 43.99
N LEU A 23 23.98 63.90 44.62
CA LEU A 23 23.59 65.11 45.36
C LEU A 23 24.48 65.39 46.58
N VAL A 24 24.97 64.35 47.25
CA VAL A 24 25.89 64.48 48.40
C VAL A 24 27.30 64.87 47.94
N GLN A 25 27.77 64.38 46.79
CA GLN A 25 29.07 64.74 46.22
C GLN A 25 29.17 66.21 45.80
N LEU A 26 28.06 66.87 45.49
CA LEU A 26 27.99 68.31 45.21
C LEU A 26 28.31 69.20 46.43
N ARG A 27 28.40 68.66 47.65
CA ARG A 27 28.54 69.43 48.91
C ARG A 27 29.96 69.58 49.48
N ARG A 28 31.03 69.24 48.78
CA ARG A 28 32.41 69.42 49.30
C ARG A 28 33.30 70.28 48.41
N ALA A 29 33.17 71.60 48.54
CA ALA A 29 34.27 72.51 48.23
C ALA A 29 35.17 72.63 49.46
N LYS A 30 36.30 71.92 49.47
CA LYS A 30 37.33 72.11 50.51
C LYS A 30 38.00 73.46 50.25
N ARG A 31 37.70 74.46 51.08
CA ARG A 31 38.38 75.77 51.03
C ARG A 31 39.79 75.59 51.55
N ILE A 32 40.77 76.00 50.76
CA ILE A 32 42.18 76.08 51.14
C ILE A 32 42.54 77.54 50.95
N GLU A 33 43.06 78.20 51.99
CA GLU A 33 43.51 79.59 51.87
C GLU A 33 44.84 79.63 51.11
N PHE A 34 44.88 80.46 50.05
CA PHE A 34 46.06 80.61 49.20
C PHE A 34 46.26 82.09 48.86
N SER A 35 47.51 82.56 48.96
CA SER A 35 47.86 83.98 49.07
C SER A 35 47.87 84.78 47.75
N ASN A 36 47.52 84.22 46.58
CA ASN A 36 47.52 85.00 45.33
C ASN A 36 46.59 84.43 44.25
N VAL A 37 45.46 85.11 43.97
CA VAL A 37 44.31 84.58 43.19
C VAL A 37 44.10 85.27 41.83
N ARG A 38 45.03 86.14 41.40
CA ARG A 38 44.80 87.04 40.25
C ARG A 38 44.98 86.37 38.87
N PHE A 39 45.60 85.18 38.78
CA PHE A 39 45.86 84.49 37.51
C PHE A 39 45.03 83.22 37.24
N ILE A 40 44.15 82.79 38.15
CA ILE A 40 43.44 81.50 38.04
C ILE A 40 41.97 81.62 37.57
N LYS A 41 41.36 82.82 37.61
CA LYS A 41 39.92 82.99 37.33
C LYS A 41 39.51 82.73 35.87
N ALA A 42 40.38 82.96 34.89
CA ALA A 42 40.02 82.82 33.46
C ALA A 42 39.93 81.37 32.96
N SER A 43 40.51 80.40 33.68
CA SER A 43 40.50 78.96 33.30
C SER A 43 39.53 78.10 34.12
N GLN A 44 38.85 78.66 35.13
CA GLN A 44 37.94 77.90 35.99
C GLN A 44 36.52 77.78 35.43
N GLU A 45 36.01 78.75 34.65
CA GLU A 45 34.65 78.68 34.11
C GLU A 45 34.49 77.64 33.00
N VAL A 46 35.47 77.50 32.10
CA VAL A 46 35.46 76.48 31.03
C VAL A 46 35.57 75.06 31.60
N THR A 47 36.43 74.88 32.62
CA THR A 47 36.65 73.58 33.28
C THR A 47 35.46 73.18 34.17
N ALA A 48 34.77 74.15 34.78
CA ALA A 48 33.60 73.87 35.63
C ALA A 48 32.37 73.42 34.83
N ASN A 49 32.11 73.99 33.65
CA ASN A 49 30.98 73.58 32.81
C ASN A 49 31.19 72.21 32.15
N GLN A 50 32.40 71.91 31.68
CA GLN A 50 32.74 70.57 31.16
C GLN A 50 32.61 69.49 32.25
N ARG A 51 33.03 69.81 33.48
CA ARG A 51 32.87 68.92 34.64
C ARG A 51 31.40 68.65 34.99
N LYS A 52 30.52 69.66 34.93
CA LYS A 52 29.08 69.49 35.16
C LYS A 52 28.42 68.57 34.12
N ILE A 53 28.77 68.73 32.85
CA ILE A 53 28.25 67.87 31.76
C ILE A 53 28.73 66.44 31.93
N LYS A 54 30.01 66.25 32.27
CA LYS A 54 30.60 64.93 32.54
C LYS A 54 29.93 64.22 33.72
N GLU A 55 29.78 64.92 34.85
CA GLU A 55 29.13 64.38 36.04
C GLU A 55 27.66 64.02 35.78
N LEU A 56 26.96 64.77 34.92
CA LEU A 56 25.60 64.45 34.48
C LEU A 56 25.54 63.20 33.58
N LEU A 57 26.46 63.08 32.61
CA LEU A 57 26.52 61.91 31.73
C LEU A 57 26.84 60.62 32.49
N ILE A 58 27.75 60.69 33.47
CA ILE A 58 28.06 59.57 34.38
C ILE A 58 26.83 59.18 35.20
N LEU A 59 26.09 60.16 35.73
CA LEU A 59 24.85 59.91 36.47
C LEU A 59 23.80 59.21 35.59
N ILE A 60 23.62 59.68 34.34
CA ILE A 60 22.69 59.06 33.40
C ILE A 60 23.10 57.61 33.10
N CYS A 61 24.40 57.34 32.87
CA CYS A 61 24.89 55.98 32.65
C CYS A 61 24.61 55.07 33.86
N ARG A 62 24.82 55.55 35.10
CA ARG A 62 24.48 54.79 36.32
C ARG A 62 22.99 54.48 36.44
N ILE A 63 22.14 55.47 36.19
CA ILE A 63 20.70 55.29 36.26
C ILE A 63 20.24 54.28 35.20
N LEU A 64 20.72 54.41 33.96
CA LEU A 64 20.40 53.49 32.87
C LEU A 64 20.92 52.08 33.13
N ALA A 65 22.14 51.93 33.66
CA ALA A 65 22.67 50.62 34.06
C ALA A 65 21.76 49.93 35.08
N VAL A 66 21.33 50.64 36.14
CA VAL A 66 20.40 50.10 37.14
C VAL A 66 19.04 49.76 36.53
N ILE A 67 18.48 50.63 35.67
CA ILE A 67 17.21 50.35 34.97
C ILE A 67 17.30 49.07 34.14
N PHE A 68 18.32 48.94 33.29
CA PHE A 68 18.47 47.78 32.42
C PHE A 68 18.81 46.51 33.19
N LEU A 69 19.52 46.61 34.31
CA LEU A 69 19.75 45.48 35.22
C LEU A 69 18.44 45.00 35.84
N VAL A 70 17.62 45.90 36.38
CA VAL A 70 16.32 45.56 36.97
C VAL A 70 15.38 44.97 35.90
N LEU A 71 15.38 45.53 34.69
CA LEU A 71 14.63 44.96 33.57
C LEU A 71 15.15 43.58 33.15
N ALA A 72 16.46 43.31 33.20
CA ALA A 72 16.99 41.99 32.92
C ALA A 72 16.44 40.93 33.90
N PHE A 73 16.31 41.27 35.19
CA PHE A 73 15.69 40.38 36.19
C PHE A 73 14.17 40.29 36.09
N ALA A 74 13.48 41.38 35.71
CA ALA A 74 12.03 41.37 35.48
C ALA A 74 11.61 40.55 34.24
N GLN A 75 12.57 40.24 33.35
CA GLN A 75 12.41 39.49 32.10
C GLN A 75 11.21 39.97 31.26
N PRO A 76 11.30 41.17 30.65
CA PRO A 76 10.28 41.63 29.73
C PRO A 76 10.19 40.67 28.53
N PHE A 77 8.97 40.36 28.12
CA PHE A 77 8.71 39.57 26.92
C PHE A 77 7.63 40.21 26.05
N LEU A 78 7.76 39.98 24.74
CA LEU A 78 6.71 40.27 23.77
C LEU A 78 5.80 39.04 23.73
N PRO A 79 4.54 39.12 24.21
CA PRO A 79 3.64 37.98 24.19
C PRO A 79 3.45 37.49 22.76
N GLY A 80 3.36 36.17 22.60
CA GLY A 80 3.06 35.53 21.33
C GLY A 80 1.71 35.96 20.78
N THR A 81 1.47 35.71 19.50
CA THR A 81 0.20 36.03 18.81
C THR A 81 -0.98 35.20 19.31
N SER A 82 -0.72 34.11 20.03
CA SER A 82 -1.73 33.20 20.58
C SER A 82 -1.62 33.18 22.11
N SER A 83 -2.71 33.49 22.81
CA SER A 83 -2.75 33.48 24.27
C SER A 83 -2.76 32.05 24.80
N ALA A 84 -1.74 31.71 25.59
CA ALA A 84 -1.58 30.41 26.22
C ALA A 84 -2.73 30.10 27.20
N THR A 85 -3.53 29.05 26.94
CA THR A 85 -4.56 28.55 27.88
C THR A 85 -4.08 27.31 28.63
N SER A 86 -4.63 27.06 29.82
CA SER A 86 -4.21 25.98 30.74
C SER A 86 -4.32 24.54 30.20
N SER A 87 -4.95 24.31 29.04
CA SER A 87 -5.00 23.02 28.34
C SER A 87 -3.76 22.70 27.49
N GLU A 88 -2.71 23.52 27.53
CA GLU A 88 -1.46 23.38 26.75
C GLU A 88 -0.42 22.43 27.36
N LYS A 89 -0.73 21.76 28.48
CA LYS A 89 0.17 20.80 29.13
C LYS A 89 0.12 19.38 28.56
N ASP A 90 -0.90 19.09 27.75
CA ASP A 90 -1.02 17.80 27.07
C ASP A 90 -0.37 17.91 25.69
N VAL A 91 0.63 17.06 25.44
CA VAL A 91 1.41 17.02 24.21
C VAL A 91 1.29 15.63 23.61
N THR A 92 0.85 15.54 22.37
CA THR A 92 0.78 14.28 21.63
C THR A 92 1.75 14.32 20.47
N ILE A 93 2.60 13.31 20.38
CA ILE A 93 3.44 13.03 19.21
C ILE A 93 2.73 11.96 18.40
N MET A 94 2.30 12.32 17.21
CA MET A 94 1.85 11.38 16.19
C MET A 94 3.02 11.16 15.24
N LEU A 95 3.55 9.95 15.27
CA LEU A 95 4.71 9.56 14.49
C LEU A 95 4.25 8.65 13.36
N ASP A 96 4.51 9.06 12.13
CA ASP A 96 4.36 8.19 10.99
C ASP A 96 5.45 7.14 11.00
N ASN A 97 5.05 5.87 10.99
CA ASN A 97 5.93 4.72 10.91
C ASN A 97 5.58 3.81 9.73
N SER A 98 4.95 4.36 8.69
CA SER A 98 4.71 3.65 7.43
C SER A 98 6.03 3.31 6.71
N TYR A 99 5.99 2.41 5.74
CA TYR A 99 7.20 1.95 5.06
C TYR A 99 7.82 3.00 4.13
N SER A 100 7.08 4.00 3.63
CA SER A 100 7.67 5.15 2.92
C SER A 100 8.70 5.92 3.77
N MET A 101 8.60 5.82 5.11
CA MET A 101 9.57 6.40 6.03
C MET A 101 10.93 5.65 6.07
N GLN A 102 11.08 4.54 5.33
CA GLN A 102 12.39 3.90 5.07
C GLN A 102 13.30 4.78 4.22
N ASN A 103 12.71 5.67 3.41
CA ASN A 103 13.45 6.59 2.57
C ASN A 103 14.40 7.47 3.41
N VAL A 104 15.42 8.03 2.78
CA VAL A 104 16.49 8.79 3.43
C VAL A 104 16.11 10.27 3.49
N GLN A 105 16.37 10.91 4.62
CA GLN A 105 16.15 12.33 4.83
C GLN A 105 17.09 13.17 3.94
N ALA A 106 16.57 14.20 3.28
CA ALA A 106 17.39 15.13 2.51
C ALA A 106 18.52 15.72 3.38
N ASP A 107 19.72 15.78 2.80
CA ASP A 107 20.95 16.28 3.41
C ASP A 107 21.48 15.45 4.60
N LYS A 108 20.92 14.26 4.89
CA LYS A 108 21.38 13.37 5.96
C LYS A 108 21.20 11.89 5.59
N ASP A 109 22.26 11.10 5.75
CA ASP A 109 22.26 9.64 5.51
C ASP A 109 21.57 8.86 6.67
N VAL A 110 20.30 9.18 6.94
CA VAL A 110 19.45 8.51 7.95
C VAL A 110 18.03 8.38 7.41
N SER A 111 17.33 7.31 7.79
CA SER A 111 15.92 7.13 7.40
C SER A 111 15.03 8.25 7.96
N LEU A 112 13.94 8.55 7.25
CA LEU A 112 12.94 9.52 7.69
C LEU A 112 12.36 9.14 9.05
N LEU A 113 12.11 7.84 9.32
CA LEU A 113 11.61 7.39 10.62
C LEU A 113 12.60 7.68 11.75
N THR A 114 13.89 7.36 11.57
CA THR A 114 14.91 7.65 12.58
C THR A 114 15.04 9.15 12.81
N PHE A 115 15.02 9.94 11.74
CA PHE A 115 15.03 11.39 11.83
C PHE A 115 13.79 11.94 12.57
N ALA A 116 12.61 11.40 12.28
CA ALA A 116 11.36 11.75 12.94
C ALA A 116 11.40 11.44 14.44
N VAL A 117 11.91 10.27 14.83
CA VAL A 117 12.13 9.90 16.24
C VAL A 117 13.03 10.90 16.94
N ASP A 118 14.16 11.27 16.32
CA ASP A 118 15.09 12.25 16.89
C ASP A 118 14.47 13.64 17.02
N LYS A 119 13.60 14.04 16.07
CA LYS A 119 12.84 15.28 16.15
C LYS A 119 11.78 15.23 17.25
N ALA A 120 11.03 14.15 17.37
CA ALA A 120 10.06 13.95 18.43
C ALA A 120 10.69 14.06 19.83
N LYS A 121 11.87 13.47 20.02
CA LYS A 121 12.62 13.56 21.29
C LYS A 121 13.02 15.00 21.67
N GLN A 122 13.26 15.86 20.67
CA GLN A 122 13.59 17.28 20.87
C GLN A 122 12.36 18.12 21.19
N ILE A 123 11.18 17.77 20.66
CA ILE A 123 9.92 18.47 20.95
C ILE A 123 9.59 18.41 22.46
N PHE A 124 9.93 17.31 23.13
CA PHE A 124 9.72 17.19 24.58
C PHE A 124 10.46 18.26 25.39
N ASP A 125 11.58 18.80 24.89
CA ASP A 125 12.33 19.87 25.57
C ASP A 125 11.67 21.25 25.45
N PHE A 126 10.64 21.40 24.61
CA PHE A 126 9.92 22.67 24.44
C PHE A 126 8.90 22.90 25.54
N PHE A 127 8.54 21.84 26.27
CA PHE A 127 7.47 21.85 27.26
C PHE A 127 8.01 21.77 28.68
N PRO A 128 7.29 22.35 29.67
CA PRO A 128 7.67 22.24 31.06
C PRO A 128 7.76 20.77 31.53
N PRO A 129 8.60 20.46 32.53
CA PRO A 129 8.73 19.10 33.07
C PRO A 129 7.43 18.48 33.61
N ALA A 130 6.41 19.30 33.89
CA ALA A 130 5.10 18.87 34.39
C ALA A 130 4.06 18.59 33.28
N SER A 131 4.48 18.57 32.02
CA SER A 131 3.62 18.23 30.88
C SER A 131 3.40 16.72 30.76
N VAL A 132 2.23 16.33 30.25
CA VAL A 132 1.89 14.93 29.97
C VAL A 132 2.08 14.68 28.48
N PHE A 133 2.83 13.63 28.15
CA PHE A 133 3.13 13.28 26.77
C PHE A 133 2.30 12.08 26.34
N SER A 134 1.85 12.05 25.09
CA SER A 134 1.26 10.85 24.50
C SER A 134 1.93 10.55 23.18
N ILE A 135 2.08 9.26 22.85
CA ILE A 135 2.67 8.83 21.58
C ILE A 135 1.62 8.00 20.85
N VAL A 136 1.41 8.32 19.58
CA VAL A 136 0.52 7.61 18.66
C VAL A 136 1.35 7.19 17.45
N GLN A 137 1.23 5.91 17.09
CA GLN A 137 1.87 5.30 15.92
C GLN A 137 0.78 4.76 14.99
N ASN A 138 1.08 4.48 13.72
CA ASN A 138 0.08 3.95 12.80
C ASN A 138 -0.41 2.56 13.23
N SER A 139 0.52 1.71 13.67
CA SER A 139 0.26 0.35 14.15
C SER A 139 -0.47 0.28 15.48
N ASN A 140 -0.38 1.33 16.29
CA ASN A 140 -0.96 1.36 17.62
C ASN A 140 -1.70 2.68 17.86
N VAL A 141 -3.00 2.65 17.56
CA VAL A 141 -3.91 3.80 17.78
C VAL A 141 -4.22 4.00 19.28
N SER A 142 -3.78 3.10 20.16
CA SER A 142 -3.94 3.30 21.61
C SER A 142 -3.00 4.43 22.07
N ASN A 143 -3.61 5.50 22.58
CA ASN A 143 -2.90 6.69 23.00
C ASN A 143 -2.18 6.42 24.33
N THR A 144 -0.94 5.94 24.26
CA THR A 144 -0.14 5.65 25.45
C THR A 144 0.30 6.97 26.08
N ARG A 145 -0.07 7.19 27.34
CA ARG A 145 0.25 8.41 28.10
C ARG A 145 1.46 8.20 28.99
N PHE A 146 2.38 9.16 28.94
CA PHE A 146 3.61 9.20 29.70
C PHE A 146 3.61 10.44 30.61
N PRO A 147 3.82 10.26 31.93
CA PRO A 147 3.83 11.38 32.88
C PRO A 147 5.14 12.19 32.83
N SER A 148 6.16 11.70 32.12
CA SER A 148 7.47 12.35 32.03
C SER A 148 8.04 12.28 30.61
N ALA A 149 8.88 13.25 30.27
CA ALA A 149 9.60 13.27 28.99
C ALA A 149 10.61 12.12 28.87
N SER A 150 11.21 11.65 29.96
CA SER A 150 12.17 10.53 29.92
C SER A 150 11.49 9.22 29.50
N ASP A 151 10.32 8.92 30.06
CA ASP A 151 9.58 7.69 29.73
C ASP A 151 9.10 7.73 28.28
N ALA A 152 8.62 8.89 27.83
CA ALA A 152 8.22 9.10 26.44
C ALA A 152 9.38 8.90 25.46
N ARG A 153 10.61 9.36 25.80
CA ARG A 153 11.80 9.14 24.96
C ARG A 153 12.15 7.66 24.81
N ALA A 154 12.11 6.91 25.92
CA ALA A 154 12.39 5.48 25.92
C ALA A 154 11.38 4.70 25.06
N ALA A 155 10.12 5.12 25.04
CA ALA A 155 9.10 4.52 24.17
C ALA A 155 9.38 4.75 22.68
N LEU A 156 9.97 5.89 22.30
CA LEU A 156 10.34 6.18 20.91
C LEU A 156 11.54 5.37 20.40
N ASP A 157 12.35 4.78 21.28
CA ASP A 157 13.50 3.95 20.88
C ASP A 157 13.10 2.62 20.25
N ASN A 158 11.85 2.17 20.44
CA ASN A 158 11.36 0.86 19.99
C ASN A 158 10.33 0.98 18.84
N VAL A 159 10.31 2.10 18.12
CA VAL A 159 9.38 2.29 16.99
C VAL A 159 9.85 1.46 15.80
N ALA A 160 9.01 0.53 15.35
CA ALA A 160 9.22 -0.25 14.13
C ALA A 160 8.33 0.25 12.99
N PHE A 161 8.68 -0.10 11.75
CA PHE A 161 7.85 0.16 10.58
C PHE A 161 6.52 -0.60 10.64
N SER A 162 5.51 -0.10 9.92
CA SER A 162 4.17 -0.69 9.86
C SER A 162 3.57 -0.61 8.46
N SER A 163 2.86 -1.66 8.07
CA SER A 163 2.03 -1.69 6.85
C SER A 163 0.68 -0.98 7.02
N ILE A 164 0.35 -0.51 8.22
CA ILE A 164 -0.91 0.18 8.50
C ILE A 164 -0.75 1.65 8.08
N PRO A 165 -1.59 2.15 7.15
CA PRO A 165 -1.50 3.53 6.70
C PRO A 165 -1.98 4.53 7.77
N THR A 166 -1.42 5.74 7.75
CA THR A 166 -1.71 6.87 8.64
C THR A 166 -3.14 7.40 8.46
N ASN A 167 -4.16 6.68 8.93
CA ASN A 167 -5.57 7.03 8.71
C ASN A 167 -6.26 7.72 9.90
N THR A 168 -5.56 7.93 11.02
CA THR A 168 -6.18 8.40 12.26
C THR A 168 -5.48 9.61 12.86
N LEU A 169 -5.88 10.81 12.44
CA LEU A 169 -5.82 11.98 13.32
C LEU A 169 -7.01 11.86 14.28
N SER A 170 -6.79 11.24 15.44
CA SER A 170 -7.82 11.10 16.48
C SER A 170 -8.29 12.48 16.94
N ALA A 171 -9.60 12.73 16.82
CA ALA A 171 -10.23 14.01 17.18
C ALA A 171 -10.29 14.28 18.69
N SER A 172 -9.85 13.34 19.54
CA SER A 172 -9.98 13.43 21.01
C SER A 172 -8.72 13.91 21.74
N VAL A 173 -7.73 14.43 21.02
CA VAL A 173 -6.50 14.94 21.64
C VAL A 173 -6.66 16.41 22.02
N SER A 174 -6.63 16.70 23.32
CA SER A 174 -6.57 18.06 23.86
C SER A 174 -5.13 18.57 23.86
N GLY A 175 -4.92 19.88 23.71
CA GLY A 175 -3.59 20.51 23.79
C GLY A 175 -2.86 20.56 22.44
N HIS A 176 -1.57 20.21 22.43
CA HIS A 176 -0.71 20.26 21.25
C HIS A 176 -0.51 18.87 20.63
N THR A 177 -0.77 18.72 19.34
CA THR A 177 -0.49 17.50 18.58
C THR A 177 0.56 17.80 17.51
N PHE A 178 1.67 17.09 17.53
CA PHE A 178 2.72 17.17 16.52
C PHE A 178 2.65 15.93 15.63
N LEU A 179 2.39 16.11 14.34
CA LEU A 179 2.41 15.05 13.34
C LEU A 179 3.73 15.13 12.57
N LEU A 180 4.59 14.14 12.76
CA LEU A 180 5.84 13.97 12.00
C LEU A 180 5.61 12.90 10.95
N SER A 181 5.62 13.30 9.69
CA SER A 181 5.33 12.43 8.54
C SER A 181 5.99 13.01 7.31
N ASP A 182 6.21 12.16 6.33
CA ASP A 182 6.61 12.54 4.99
C ASP A 182 5.42 13.10 4.15
N PHE A 183 4.18 12.97 4.67
CA PHE A 183 2.94 13.39 4.03
C PHE A 183 2.76 12.81 2.61
N GLN A 184 3.05 11.52 2.46
CA GLN A 184 2.78 10.78 1.23
C GLN A 184 1.34 10.96 0.73
N ARG A 185 1.17 11.24 -0.57
CA ARG A 185 -0.14 11.60 -1.17
C ARG A 185 -1.14 10.46 -1.16
N THR A 186 -0.68 9.23 -1.29
CA THR A 186 -1.51 8.02 -1.32
C THR A 186 -2.11 7.70 0.06
N SER A 187 -1.39 8.05 1.13
CA SER A 187 -1.75 7.78 2.52
C SER A 187 -2.45 8.97 3.20
N PHE A 188 -1.95 10.20 3.03
CA PHE A 188 -2.51 11.38 3.70
C PHE A 188 -3.75 11.94 3.00
N LYS A 189 -4.91 11.89 3.68
CA LYS A 189 -6.18 12.42 3.16
C LYS A 189 -6.50 13.81 3.73
N PRO A 190 -6.76 14.84 2.90
CA PRO A 190 -7.13 16.18 3.36
C PRO A 190 -8.38 16.22 4.25
N SER A 191 -9.30 15.26 4.08
CA SER A 191 -10.50 15.15 4.90
C SER A 191 -10.23 14.87 6.37
N LEU A 192 -9.04 14.35 6.73
CA LEU A 192 -8.63 14.19 8.13
C LEU A 192 -8.53 15.54 8.84
N LEU A 193 -8.09 16.59 8.13
CA LEU A 193 -7.98 17.94 8.67
C LEU A 193 -9.35 18.55 9.03
N ASN A 194 -10.45 18.04 8.46
CA ASN A 194 -11.81 18.52 8.77
C ASN A 194 -12.38 17.94 10.07
N LYS A 195 -11.79 16.85 10.57
CA LYS A 195 -12.22 16.18 11.80
C LYS A 195 -11.56 16.75 13.06
N ILE A 196 -10.58 17.63 12.89
CA ILE A 196 -9.81 18.22 13.99
C ILE A 196 -10.68 19.28 14.69
N SER A 197 -10.83 19.15 16.01
CA SER A 197 -11.52 20.15 16.83
C SER A 197 -10.78 21.48 16.81
N SER A 198 -11.51 22.60 16.82
CA SER A 198 -10.93 23.95 16.93
C SER A 198 -10.19 24.19 18.24
N THR A 199 -10.37 23.32 19.24
CA THR A 199 -9.70 23.37 20.55
C THR A 199 -8.31 22.73 20.55
N THR A 200 -7.97 21.96 19.51
CA THR A 200 -6.69 21.24 19.41
C THR A 200 -5.72 22.03 18.53
N GLN A 201 -4.52 22.28 19.03
CA GLN A 201 -3.44 22.90 18.26
C GLN A 201 -2.65 21.80 17.55
N VAL A 202 -2.70 21.77 16.21
CA VAL A 202 -2.05 20.74 15.40
C VAL A 202 -0.85 21.34 14.67
N HIS A 203 0.28 20.65 14.75
CA HIS A 203 1.55 21.02 14.17
C HIS A 203 1.95 19.94 13.16
N LEU A 204 1.83 20.24 11.88
CA LEU A 204 2.27 19.36 10.79
C LEU A 204 3.75 19.63 10.52
N ILE A 205 4.60 18.64 10.74
CA ILE A 205 6.05 18.72 10.55
C ILE A 205 6.42 17.82 9.36
N PRO A 206 6.48 18.36 8.13
CA PRO A 206 6.84 17.61 6.94
C PRO A 206 8.32 17.24 6.98
N LEU A 207 8.60 15.97 6.67
CA LEU A 207 9.95 15.46 6.50
C LEU A 207 10.27 15.41 5.01
N GLN A 208 11.47 15.84 4.64
CA GLN A 208 11.86 15.93 3.24
C GLN A 208 12.73 14.72 2.87
N PRO A 209 12.30 13.85 1.95
CA PRO A 209 13.15 12.79 1.43
C PRO A 209 14.21 13.35 0.49
N GLU A 210 15.31 12.63 0.33
CA GLU A 210 16.36 12.95 -0.65
C GLU A 210 15.84 12.84 -2.09
N ASN A 211 15.07 11.78 -2.39
CA ASN A 211 14.40 11.58 -3.66
C ASN A 211 13.06 10.86 -3.46
N THR A 212 12.22 10.83 -4.49
CA THR A 212 10.93 10.10 -4.47
C THR A 212 10.90 8.97 -5.52
N ALA A 213 12.07 8.59 -6.03
CA ALA A 213 12.19 7.48 -6.97
C ALA A 213 12.12 6.16 -6.19
N ASN A 214 11.37 5.21 -6.74
CA ASN A 214 11.21 3.88 -6.19
C ASN A 214 10.92 2.91 -7.34
N ILE A 215 11.46 1.70 -7.24
CA ILE A 215 11.14 0.61 -8.13
C ILE A 215 10.47 -0.47 -7.31
N TYR A 216 9.27 -0.86 -7.70
CA TYR A 216 8.53 -1.90 -6.97
C TYR A 216 7.90 -2.91 -7.91
N ILE A 217 7.66 -4.10 -7.36
CA ILE A 217 6.93 -5.18 -8.04
C ILE A 217 5.44 -4.95 -7.83
N ASP A 218 4.74 -4.56 -8.89
CA ASP A 218 3.30 -4.26 -8.83
C ASP A 218 2.45 -5.53 -8.80
N THR A 219 2.67 -6.44 -9.75
CA THR A 219 1.89 -7.67 -9.87
C THR A 219 2.70 -8.81 -10.46
N VAL A 220 2.38 -10.02 -9.99
CA VAL A 220 2.90 -11.28 -10.53
C VAL A 220 1.73 -12.17 -10.94
N TYR A 221 1.73 -12.66 -12.17
CA TYR A 221 0.69 -13.55 -12.69
C TYR A 221 1.25 -14.56 -13.69
N LEU A 222 0.50 -15.63 -13.93
CA LEU A 222 0.87 -16.68 -14.89
C LEU A 222 0.18 -16.40 -16.24
N GLU A 223 0.86 -16.68 -17.36
CA GLU A 223 0.23 -16.62 -18.70
C GLU A 223 -0.96 -17.60 -18.77
N ASP A 224 -0.78 -18.80 -18.20
CA ASP A 224 -1.81 -19.81 -18.07
C ASP A 224 -2.27 -19.95 -16.62
N ALA A 225 -3.59 -19.97 -16.38
CA ALA A 225 -4.18 -20.17 -15.05
C ALA A 225 -3.98 -21.58 -14.46
N PHE A 226 -3.26 -22.46 -15.17
CA PHE A 226 -2.98 -23.83 -14.76
C PHE A 226 -1.47 -24.08 -14.80
N ILE A 227 -0.98 -24.84 -13.82
CA ILE A 227 0.43 -25.20 -13.69
C ILE A 227 0.54 -26.71 -13.84
N ARG A 228 1.30 -27.17 -14.83
CA ARG A 228 1.58 -28.60 -15.02
C ARG A 228 2.77 -29.00 -14.14
N PRO A 229 2.64 -30.05 -13.30
CA PRO A 229 3.79 -30.60 -12.58
C PRO A 229 4.93 -30.97 -13.54
N GLY A 230 6.14 -30.45 -13.31
CA GLY A 230 7.32 -30.69 -14.15
C GLY A 230 7.26 -30.06 -15.55
N GLY A 231 6.13 -29.48 -15.95
CA GLY A 231 5.98 -28.76 -17.21
C GLY A 231 6.60 -27.37 -17.13
N GLU A 232 6.90 -26.80 -18.30
CA GLU A 232 7.27 -25.40 -18.42
C GLU A 232 6.04 -24.50 -18.27
N SER A 233 6.21 -23.43 -17.49
CA SER A 233 5.23 -22.40 -17.19
C SER A 233 5.85 -21.03 -17.35
N THR A 234 5.04 -20.04 -17.72
CA THR A 234 5.48 -18.66 -17.95
C THR A 234 4.88 -17.73 -16.89
N LEU A 235 5.75 -16.98 -16.23
CA LEU A 235 5.44 -15.98 -15.22
C LEU A 235 5.63 -14.58 -15.82
N HIS A 236 4.67 -13.71 -15.59
CA HIS A 236 4.72 -12.29 -15.91
C HIS A 236 4.90 -11.51 -14.62
N VAL A 237 5.92 -10.66 -14.59
CA VAL A 237 6.23 -9.78 -13.47
C VAL A 237 6.12 -8.34 -13.97
N LYS A 238 5.16 -7.60 -13.42
CA LYS A 238 5.00 -6.17 -13.70
C LYS A 238 5.76 -5.38 -12.65
N LEU A 239 6.66 -4.54 -13.12
CA LEU A 239 7.44 -3.62 -12.32
C LEU A 239 7.10 -2.19 -12.71
N TYR A 240 7.28 -1.26 -11.78
CA TYR A 240 7.03 0.14 -12.03
C TYR A 240 8.17 0.99 -11.45
N ASN A 241 8.68 1.91 -12.26
CA ASN A 241 9.63 2.93 -11.83
C ASN A 241 8.87 4.25 -11.63
N THR A 242 8.82 4.76 -10.40
CA THR A 242 8.20 6.07 -10.09
C THR A 242 9.15 7.25 -10.33
N GLY A 243 10.45 6.97 -10.49
CA GLY A 243 11.49 7.95 -10.74
C GLY A 243 11.39 8.64 -12.10
N LYS A 244 12.11 9.75 -12.22
CA LYS A 244 12.18 10.57 -13.44
C LYS A 244 13.28 10.11 -14.40
N ASP A 245 14.18 9.27 -13.92
CA ASP A 245 15.29 8.70 -14.68
C ASP A 245 15.01 7.23 -14.98
N ALA A 246 15.51 6.75 -16.13
CA ALA A 246 15.45 5.33 -16.45
C ALA A 246 16.46 4.57 -15.58
N VAL A 247 16.14 3.30 -15.30
CA VAL A 247 17.02 2.41 -14.55
C VAL A 247 17.41 1.28 -15.49
N ASP A 248 18.70 1.18 -15.77
CA ASP A 248 19.27 0.16 -16.65
C ASP A 248 19.81 -1.01 -15.81
N ASP A 249 19.79 -2.20 -16.39
CA ASP A 249 20.38 -3.43 -15.85
C ASP A 249 19.88 -3.89 -14.46
N LEU A 250 18.66 -3.53 -14.04
CA LEU A 250 18.12 -3.91 -12.71
C LEU A 250 18.05 -5.44 -12.57
N PRO A 251 18.69 -6.05 -11.55
CA PRO A 251 18.66 -7.49 -11.34
C PRO A 251 17.30 -7.94 -10.81
N LEU A 252 16.65 -8.86 -11.52
CA LEU A 252 15.40 -9.49 -11.12
C LEU A 252 15.61 -10.99 -10.95
N LYS A 253 15.31 -11.54 -9.77
CA LYS A 253 15.55 -12.94 -9.44
C LYS A 253 14.24 -13.65 -9.08
N LEU A 254 14.05 -14.85 -9.62
CA LEU A 254 12.98 -15.77 -9.22
C LEU A 254 13.56 -16.87 -8.34
N ILE A 255 13.05 -16.96 -7.12
CA ILE A 255 13.42 -18.00 -6.15
C ILE A 255 12.21 -18.92 -5.94
N ILE A 256 12.42 -20.22 -6.02
CA ILE A 256 11.42 -21.26 -5.73
C ILE A 256 12.03 -22.23 -4.72
N LYS A 257 11.37 -22.45 -3.57
CA LYS A 257 11.92 -23.28 -2.46
C LYS A 257 13.36 -22.91 -2.07
N GLU A 258 13.64 -21.62 -1.94
CA GLU A 258 14.97 -21.09 -1.57
C GLU A 258 16.07 -21.29 -2.64
N GLU A 259 15.77 -21.92 -3.78
CA GLU A 259 16.69 -22.03 -4.90
C GLU A 259 16.41 -20.96 -5.96
N GLN A 260 17.45 -20.25 -6.40
CA GLN A 260 17.33 -19.30 -7.50
C GLN A 260 17.14 -20.05 -8.82
N VAL A 261 15.94 -19.99 -9.39
CA VAL A 261 15.56 -20.70 -10.62
C VAL A 261 15.82 -19.85 -11.86
N ALA A 262 15.69 -18.53 -11.76
CA ALA A 262 15.99 -17.62 -12.85
C ALA A 262 16.54 -16.29 -12.32
N ALA A 263 17.35 -15.63 -13.15
CA ALA A 263 17.80 -14.27 -12.95
C ALA A 263 17.81 -13.54 -14.30
N LEU A 264 17.23 -12.35 -14.34
CA LEU A 264 17.17 -11.47 -15.48
C LEU A 264 17.79 -10.11 -15.11
N SER A 265 18.21 -9.37 -16.11
CA SER A 265 18.58 -7.96 -15.99
C SER A 265 17.63 -7.19 -16.88
N ILE A 266 16.97 -6.17 -16.33
CA ILE A 266 15.86 -5.48 -16.99
C ILE A 266 16.07 -3.97 -16.98
N ASP A 267 15.81 -3.34 -18.11
CA ASP A 267 15.80 -1.88 -18.23
C ASP A 267 14.37 -1.38 -18.03
N ILE A 268 14.18 -0.47 -17.07
CA ILE A 268 12.89 0.11 -16.73
C ILE A 268 12.89 1.60 -17.09
N PRO A 269 12.08 2.02 -18.08
CA PRO A 269 11.99 3.42 -18.45
C PRO A 269 11.47 4.30 -17.30
N ALA A 270 11.89 5.56 -17.28
CA ALA A 270 11.41 6.56 -16.34
C ALA A 270 9.87 6.64 -16.27
N SER A 271 9.33 6.70 -15.06
CA SER A 271 7.90 6.93 -14.78
C SER A 271 6.95 5.97 -15.51
N LYS A 272 7.39 4.75 -15.80
CA LYS A 272 6.62 3.75 -16.56
C LYS A 272 6.73 2.36 -15.96
N GLY A 273 5.72 1.55 -16.27
CA GLY A 273 5.73 0.12 -16.02
C GLY A 273 6.43 -0.67 -17.11
N MET A 274 7.10 -1.75 -16.72
CA MET A 274 7.73 -2.74 -17.60
C MET A 274 7.26 -4.13 -17.17
N GLU A 275 7.16 -5.04 -18.14
CA GLU A 275 6.76 -6.42 -17.89
C GLU A 275 7.92 -7.36 -18.24
N ALA A 276 8.40 -8.09 -17.23
CA ALA A 276 9.40 -9.15 -17.39
C ALA A 276 8.70 -10.51 -17.53
N ILE A 277 9.22 -11.34 -18.43
CA ILE A 277 8.69 -12.68 -18.71
C ILE A 277 9.73 -13.71 -18.29
N ILE A 278 9.34 -14.63 -17.41
CA ILE A 278 10.21 -15.67 -16.87
C ILE A 278 9.60 -17.04 -17.15
N ASN A 279 10.36 -17.91 -17.80
CA ASN A 279 9.98 -19.31 -17.95
C ASN A 279 10.59 -20.13 -16.82
N PHE A 280 9.79 -20.99 -16.20
CA PHE A 280 10.19 -21.80 -15.05
C PHE A 280 9.49 -23.16 -15.06
N ARG A 281 9.93 -24.06 -14.18
CA ARG A 281 9.30 -25.37 -13.97
C ARG A 281 9.00 -25.55 -12.48
N VAL A 282 7.81 -26.06 -12.17
CA VAL A 282 7.43 -26.38 -10.78
C VAL A 282 7.82 -27.82 -10.44
N PRO A 283 8.62 -28.04 -9.39
CA PRO A 283 9.03 -29.37 -8.99
C PRO A 283 7.90 -30.10 -8.25
N GLY A 284 7.42 -31.20 -8.83
CA GLY A 284 6.46 -32.12 -8.21
C GLY A 284 5.00 -31.61 -8.19
N ASN A 285 4.16 -32.27 -7.39
CA ASN A 285 2.71 -32.07 -7.36
C ASN A 285 2.21 -31.30 -6.13
N GLN A 286 3.12 -30.80 -5.29
CA GLN A 286 2.78 -30.05 -4.08
C GLN A 286 2.83 -28.56 -4.34
N ALA A 287 2.06 -27.77 -3.58
CA ALA A 287 2.21 -26.33 -3.59
C ALA A 287 3.61 -25.94 -3.12
N VAL A 288 4.24 -24.99 -3.81
CA VAL A 288 5.60 -24.55 -3.51
C VAL A 288 5.65 -23.04 -3.28
N PRO A 289 6.36 -22.59 -2.23
CA PRO A 289 6.60 -21.17 -2.00
C PRO A 289 7.58 -20.63 -3.05
N ALA A 290 7.31 -19.42 -3.53
CA ALA A 290 8.18 -18.68 -4.43
C ALA A 290 8.14 -17.18 -4.12
N TYR A 291 9.18 -16.47 -4.55
CA TYR A 291 9.21 -15.02 -4.51
C TYR A 291 10.04 -14.45 -5.66
N ILE A 292 9.65 -13.26 -6.12
CA ILE A 292 10.48 -12.41 -6.97
C ILE A 292 11.18 -11.40 -6.07
N THR A 293 12.44 -11.13 -6.36
CA THR A 293 13.18 -10.04 -5.71
C THR A 293 13.89 -9.17 -6.73
N ILE A 294 13.93 -7.87 -6.43
CA ILE A 294 14.76 -6.84 -7.08
C ILE A 294 15.65 -6.19 -6.02
N ASP A 295 16.68 -5.48 -6.47
CA ASP A 295 17.59 -4.75 -5.58
C ASP A 295 17.39 -3.23 -5.81
N ASP A 296 16.55 -2.58 -5.00
CA ASP A 296 16.34 -1.11 -4.97
C ASP A 296 16.64 -0.53 -3.56
N TYR A 297 17.06 0.73 -3.50
CA TYR A 297 17.44 1.44 -2.26
C TYR A 297 17.10 2.92 -2.41
N PRO A 298 16.61 3.62 -1.36
CA PRO A 298 16.58 3.26 0.07
C PRO A 298 15.33 2.56 0.60
N VAL A 299 14.30 2.42 -0.23
CA VAL A 299 13.05 1.77 0.16
C VAL A 299 13.13 0.31 -0.26
N GLU A 300 13.02 -0.61 0.70
CA GLU A 300 13.32 -2.04 0.46
C GLU A 300 12.14 -2.97 0.76
N PHE A 301 11.11 -2.49 1.45
CA PHE A 301 9.98 -3.34 1.89
C PHE A 301 9.21 -4.00 0.74
N ASP A 302 9.25 -3.40 -0.46
CA ASP A 302 8.55 -3.79 -1.68
C ASP A 302 9.48 -4.42 -2.74
N ASN A 303 10.76 -4.61 -2.40
CA ASN A 303 11.73 -5.31 -3.24
C ASN A 303 11.40 -6.79 -3.41
N THR A 304 10.55 -7.36 -2.55
CA THR A 304 10.21 -8.78 -2.58
C THR A 304 8.70 -9.00 -2.73
N TYR A 305 8.32 -9.81 -3.71
CA TYR A 305 6.93 -10.22 -3.94
C TYR A 305 6.78 -11.73 -3.75
N TYR A 306 6.05 -12.14 -2.70
CA TYR A 306 5.80 -13.53 -2.33
C TYR A 306 4.56 -14.08 -3.05
N PHE A 307 4.62 -15.35 -3.47
CA PHE A 307 3.48 -16.04 -4.06
C PHE A 307 3.59 -17.57 -3.92
N ILE A 308 2.46 -18.25 -4.08
CA ILE A 308 2.37 -19.72 -4.01
C ILE A 308 2.08 -20.29 -5.38
N LEU A 309 2.95 -21.18 -5.83
CA LEU A 309 2.76 -21.96 -7.05
C LEU A 309 2.10 -23.29 -6.67
N LYS A 310 0.81 -23.43 -6.97
CA LYS A 310 0.05 -24.67 -6.73
C LYS A 310 -0.10 -25.42 -8.06
N PRO A 311 0.59 -26.55 -8.27
CA PRO A 311 0.33 -27.42 -9.42
C PRO A 311 -1.15 -27.77 -9.52
N SER A 312 -1.68 -27.73 -10.72
CA SER A 312 -3.10 -27.98 -10.98
C SER A 312 -3.47 -29.43 -10.67
N ARG A 313 -4.65 -29.63 -10.06
CA ARG A 313 -5.23 -30.97 -9.89
C ARG A 313 -5.63 -31.57 -11.23
N GLU A 314 -5.70 -32.91 -11.28
CA GLU A 314 -6.24 -33.62 -12.44
C GLU A 314 -7.62 -33.08 -12.82
N LEU A 315 -7.82 -32.89 -14.13
CA LEU A 315 -9.10 -32.51 -14.72
C LEU A 315 -9.97 -33.74 -14.94
N LYS A 316 -11.14 -33.76 -14.30
CA LYS A 316 -12.11 -34.85 -14.43
C LYS A 316 -12.99 -34.62 -15.65
N VAL A 317 -12.83 -35.46 -16.65
CA VAL A 317 -13.65 -35.45 -17.87
C VAL A 317 -14.62 -36.62 -17.81
N ILE A 318 -15.92 -36.35 -17.99
CA ILE A 318 -16.91 -37.42 -18.14
C ILE A 318 -17.43 -37.42 -19.57
N GLU A 319 -17.27 -38.55 -20.26
CA GLU A 319 -17.84 -38.77 -21.58
C GLU A 319 -19.12 -39.61 -21.45
N VAL A 320 -20.18 -39.21 -22.13
CA VAL A 320 -21.36 -40.06 -22.37
C VAL A 320 -21.40 -40.35 -23.86
N ASN A 321 -21.28 -41.62 -24.23
CA ASN A 321 -21.16 -42.08 -25.61
C ASN A 321 -21.84 -43.45 -25.77
N ASP A 322 -22.62 -43.64 -26.84
CA ASP A 322 -23.28 -44.90 -27.19
C ASP A 322 -22.48 -45.76 -28.17
N GLY A 323 -21.23 -45.41 -28.45
CA GLY A 323 -20.28 -46.19 -29.26
C GLY A 323 -20.40 -46.03 -30.78
N LYS A 324 -21.22 -45.10 -31.26
CA LYS A 324 -21.42 -44.83 -32.71
C LYS A 324 -20.53 -43.70 -33.26
N THR A 325 -19.72 -43.08 -32.41
CA THR A 325 -18.79 -42.00 -32.73
C THR A 325 -17.42 -42.29 -32.12
N LEU A 326 -16.40 -41.54 -32.53
CA LEU A 326 -15.04 -41.64 -31.97
C LEU A 326 -15.08 -41.47 -30.45
N GLY A 327 -14.67 -42.49 -29.69
CA GLY A 327 -14.46 -42.38 -28.26
C GLY A 327 -13.25 -41.49 -27.93
N LEU A 328 -13.41 -40.57 -26.98
CA LEU A 328 -12.40 -39.55 -26.68
C LEU A 328 -11.42 -39.98 -25.59
N GLU A 329 -11.59 -41.18 -25.03
CA GLU A 329 -10.70 -41.76 -24.02
C GLU A 329 -9.22 -41.70 -24.43
N SER A 330 -8.92 -42.10 -25.66
CA SER A 330 -7.54 -42.12 -26.18
C SER A 330 -6.93 -40.72 -26.38
N LEU A 331 -7.75 -39.67 -26.46
CA LEU A 331 -7.26 -38.29 -26.57
C LEU A 331 -6.85 -37.75 -25.21
N PHE A 332 -7.62 -38.04 -24.17
CA PHE A 332 -7.38 -37.53 -22.82
C PHE A 332 -6.36 -38.37 -22.04
N THR A 333 -6.28 -39.68 -22.27
CA THR A 333 -5.30 -40.56 -21.58
C THR A 333 -3.84 -40.36 -22.01
N LYS A 334 -3.59 -39.60 -23.09
CA LYS A 334 -2.23 -39.22 -23.52
C LYS A 334 -1.50 -38.33 -22.52
N GLU A 335 -2.24 -37.58 -21.71
CA GLU A 335 -1.70 -36.66 -20.73
C GLU A 335 -2.16 -37.09 -19.34
N SER A 336 -1.23 -37.26 -18.40
CA SER A 336 -1.54 -37.67 -17.02
C SER A 336 -2.41 -36.67 -16.27
N PHE A 337 -2.56 -35.46 -16.81
CA PHE A 337 -3.36 -34.39 -16.23
C PHE A 337 -4.88 -34.59 -16.39
N PHE A 338 -5.33 -35.35 -17.40
CA PHE A 338 -6.74 -35.61 -17.60
C PHE A 338 -7.14 -36.99 -17.08
N LYS A 339 -8.23 -37.04 -16.33
CA LYS A 339 -8.86 -38.27 -15.90
C LYS A 339 -10.23 -38.38 -16.54
N ILE A 340 -10.31 -39.19 -17.59
CA ILE A 340 -11.55 -39.45 -18.31
C ILE A 340 -12.29 -40.66 -17.75
N THR A 341 -13.62 -40.58 -17.66
CA THR A 341 -14.51 -41.70 -17.35
C THR A 341 -15.69 -41.69 -18.32
N SER A 342 -15.93 -42.81 -18.98
CA SER A 342 -17.00 -42.92 -19.98
C SER A 342 -18.21 -43.69 -19.46
N TYR A 343 -19.39 -43.26 -19.88
CA TYR A 343 -20.68 -43.92 -19.64
C TYR A 343 -21.43 -44.09 -20.96
N THR A 344 -22.32 -45.08 -21.02
CA THR A 344 -23.35 -45.12 -22.05
C THR A 344 -24.58 -44.33 -21.59
N SER A 345 -25.42 -43.88 -22.52
CA SER A 345 -26.63 -43.10 -22.19
C SER A 345 -27.57 -43.81 -21.20
N GLY A 346 -27.62 -45.15 -21.22
CA GLY A 346 -28.42 -45.97 -20.32
C GLY A 346 -27.83 -46.22 -18.92
N ALA A 347 -26.55 -45.90 -18.70
CA ALA A 347 -25.84 -46.21 -17.45
C ALA A 347 -25.11 -45.00 -16.84
N VAL A 348 -25.60 -43.79 -17.11
CA VAL A 348 -24.99 -42.54 -16.62
C VAL A 348 -25.06 -42.45 -15.10
N ASN A 349 -23.92 -42.21 -14.46
CA ASN A 349 -23.87 -41.87 -13.03
C ASN A 349 -24.06 -40.36 -12.83
N TYR A 350 -25.31 -39.93 -12.64
CA TYR A 350 -25.66 -38.51 -12.48
C TYR A 350 -25.00 -37.83 -11.28
N ALA A 351 -24.67 -38.57 -10.21
CA ALA A 351 -24.01 -38.00 -9.04
C ALA A 351 -22.59 -37.52 -9.38
N ARG A 352 -21.87 -38.25 -10.24
CA ARG A 352 -20.50 -37.91 -10.66
C ARG A 352 -20.44 -36.76 -11.67
N LEU A 353 -21.53 -36.48 -12.40
CA LEU A 353 -21.58 -35.35 -13.35
C LEU A 353 -21.33 -34.01 -12.67
N ASN A 354 -21.79 -33.84 -11.42
CA ASN A 354 -21.59 -32.60 -10.67
C ASN A 354 -20.13 -32.37 -10.25
N ASP A 355 -19.33 -33.44 -10.16
CA ASP A 355 -17.91 -33.39 -9.76
C ASP A 355 -16.96 -33.29 -10.97
N ALA A 356 -17.50 -33.30 -12.20
CA ALA A 356 -16.71 -33.21 -13.42
C ALA A 356 -16.34 -31.76 -13.74
N ASP A 357 -15.16 -31.57 -14.32
CA ASP A 357 -14.74 -30.28 -14.88
C ASP A 357 -15.27 -30.09 -16.31
N LEU A 358 -15.44 -31.20 -17.04
CA LEU A 358 -16.03 -31.24 -18.37
C LEU A 358 -16.95 -32.46 -18.50
N VAL A 359 -18.18 -32.24 -18.96
CA VAL A 359 -19.09 -33.30 -19.40
C VAL A 359 -19.23 -33.26 -20.93
N ILE A 360 -18.96 -34.38 -21.59
CA ILE A 360 -19.02 -34.53 -23.05
C ILE A 360 -20.21 -35.42 -23.40
N LEU A 361 -21.16 -34.90 -24.17
CA LEU A 361 -22.19 -35.70 -24.83
C LEU A 361 -21.72 -35.98 -26.25
N ASN A 362 -21.31 -37.22 -26.50
CA ASN A 362 -20.71 -37.63 -27.76
C ASN A 362 -21.70 -38.46 -28.57
N GLY A 363 -22.47 -37.80 -29.44
CA GLY A 363 -23.31 -38.47 -30.42
C GLY A 363 -24.41 -39.37 -29.85
N LEU A 364 -25.05 -38.97 -28.76
CA LEU A 364 -26.10 -39.74 -28.09
C LEU A 364 -27.32 -39.94 -29.01
N THR A 365 -27.85 -41.16 -29.07
CA THR A 365 -29.04 -41.42 -29.90
C THR A 365 -30.28 -40.72 -29.32
N GLU A 366 -30.38 -40.67 -28.00
CA GLU A 366 -31.46 -40.00 -27.25
C GLU A 366 -30.87 -39.31 -26.01
N ALA A 367 -31.32 -38.07 -25.73
CA ALA A 367 -30.98 -37.37 -24.50
C ALA A 367 -32.14 -37.46 -23.49
N SER A 368 -31.97 -38.26 -22.43
CA SER A 368 -33.02 -38.47 -21.43
C SER A 368 -33.39 -37.17 -20.70
N ALA A 369 -34.64 -37.06 -20.26
CA ALA A 369 -35.11 -35.90 -19.47
C ALA A 369 -34.33 -35.72 -18.15
N ALA A 370 -33.90 -36.82 -17.54
CA ALA A 370 -33.04 -36.81 -16.35
C ALA A 370 -31.68 -36.19 -16.65
N LEU A 371 -31.03 -36.60 -17.74
CA LEU A 371 -29.75 -36.01 -18.19
C LEU A 371 -29.90 -34.52 -18.50
N ALA A 372 -30.95 -34.14 -19.22
CA ALA A 372 -31.23 -32.74 -19.54
C ALA A 372 -31.41 -31.86 -18.29
N THR A 373 -32.05 -32.39 -17.25
CA THR A 373 -32.26 -31.68 -15.97
C THR A 373 -30.96 -31.58 -15.17
N THR A 374 -30.21 -32.68 -15.04
CA THR A 374 -28.92 -32.70 -14.34
C THR A 374 -27.92 -31.75 -15.00
N LEU A 375 -27.83 -31.76 -16.33
CA LEU A 375 -26.96 -30.83 -17.07
C LEU A 375 -27.37 -29.38 -16.89
N SER A 376 -28.68 -29.07 -16.89
CA SER A 376 -29.16 -27.70 -16.63
C SER A 376 -28.70 -27.20 -15.25
N ASN A 377 -28.76 -28.05 -14.22
CA ASN A 377 -28.27 -27.71 -12.88
C ASN A 377 -26.74 -27.59 -12.82
N TYR A 378 -26.02 -28.53 -13.44
CA TYR A 378 -24.56 -28.51 -13.54
C TYR A 378 -24.04 -27.25 -14.25
N ILE A 379 -24.69 -26.84 -15.35
CA ILE A 379 -24.35 -25.60 -16.05
C ILE A 379 -24.62 -24.38 -15.16
N LYS A 380 -25.74 -24.35 -14.41
CA LYS A 380 -26.05 -23.25 -13.48
C LYS A 380 -25.01 -23.10 -12.37
N THR A 381 -24.42 -24.19 -11.87
CA THR A 381 -23.33 -24.16 -10.88
C THR A 381 -21.95 -23.87 -11.50
N GLY A 382 -21.90 -23.65 -12.81
CA GLY A 382 -20.71 -23.23 -13.53
C GLY A 382 -19.92 -24.38 -14.15
N GLY A 383 -20.56 -25.51 -14.43
CA GLY A 383 -19.99 -26.62 -15.17
C GLY A 383 -19.78 -26.32 -16.65
N THR A 384 -18.90 -27.11 -17.29
CA THR A 384 -18.63 -27.01 -18.72
C THR A 384 -19.14 -28.26 -19.44
N VAL A 385 -19.94 -28.05 -20.50
CA VAL A 385 -20.51 -29.15 -21.29
C VAL A 385 -20.08 -29.03 -22.74
N PHE A 386 -19.64 -30.12 -23.35
CA PHE A 386 -19.43 -30.22 -24.79
C PHE A 386 -20.48 -31.16 -25.39
N ILE A 387 -21.12 -30.77 -26.49
CA ILE A 387 -22.13 -31.57 -27.17
C ILE A 387 -21.77 -31.70 -28.64
N SER A 388 -21.66 -32.94 -29.10
CA SER A 388 -21.67 -33.29 -30.52
C SER A 388 -22.96 -34.04 -30.87
N PRO A 389 -23.58 -33.75 -32.02
CA PRO A 389 -24.81 -34.41 -32.43
C PRO A 389 -24.55 -35.87 -32.81
N PRO A 390 -25.59 -36.72 -32.81
CA PRO A 390 -25.50 -38.08 -33.31
C PRO A 390 -25.48 -38.10 -34.84
N ILE A 391 -25.11 -39.26 -35.40
CA ILE A 391 -25.30 -39.55 -36.83
C ILE A 391 -26.81 -39.61 -37.14
N ALA A 392 -27.55 -40.34 -36.30
CA ALA A 392 -29.00 -40.45 -36.31
C ALA A 392 -29.51 -40.47 -34.87
N GLY A 393 -30.35 -39.50 -34.50
CA GLY A 393 -30.88 -39.40 -33.15
C GLY A 393 -32.25 -38.75 -33.11
N ASP A 394 -32.89 -38.83 -31.95
CA ASP A 394 -34.24 -38.32 -31.76
C ASP A 394 -34.27 -36.79 -31.61
N ALA A 395 -34.85 -36.12 -32.61
CA ALA A 395 -34.97 -34.66 -32.64
C ALA A 395 -35.80 -34.10 -31.48
N ILE A 396 -36.75 -34.87 -30.92
CA ILE A 396 -37.61 -34.43 -29.82
C ILE A 396 -36.81 -34.38 -28.51
N SER A 397 -36.03 -35.42 -28.21
CA SER A 397 -35.16 -35.47 -27.03
C SER A 397 -34.11 -34.35 -27.05
N TYR A 398 -33.46 -34.10 -28.20
CA TYR A 398 -32.51 -33.00 -28.35
C TYR A 398 -33.16 -31.62 -28.22
N SER A 399 -34.37 -31.44 -28.77
CA SER A 399 -35.12 -30.20 -28.58
C SER A 399 -35.44 -29.96 -27.10
N SER A 400 -35.79 -31.02 -26.37
CA SER A 400 -36.03 -30.96 -24.92
C SER A 400 -34.76 -30.65 -24.13
N LEU A 401 -33.62 -31.26 -24.48
CA LEU A 401 -32.31 -30.96 -23.91
C LEU A 401 -31.95 -29.49 -24.10
N PHE A 402 -32.00 -28.99 -25.34
CA PHE A 402 -31.64 -27.61 -25.66
C PHE A 402 -32.56 -26.60 -24.98
N ASN A 403 -33.86 -26.88 -24.91
CA ASN A 403 -34.81 -26.06 -24.14
C ASN A 403 -34.46 -26.04 -22.64
N SER A 404 -34.12 -27.18 -22.04
CA SER A 404 -33.73 -27.30 -20.62
C SER A 404 -32.49 -26.48 -20.26
N ILE A 405 -31.51 -26.41 -21.17
CA ILE A 405 -30.27 -25.62 -21.00
C ILE A 405 -30.37 -24.20 -21.61
N GLY A 406 -31.55 -23.82 -22.13
CA GLY A 406 -31.85 -22.49 -22.65
C GLY A 406 -31.15 -22.13 -23.97
N ILE A 407 -30.84 -23.10 -24.81
CA ILE A 407 -30.19 -22.92 -26.11
C ILE A 407 -31.22 -23.11 -27.22
N ASN A 408 -31.26 -22.22 -28.21
CA ASN A 408 -32.07 -22.41 -29.41
C ASN A 408 -31.23 -23.08 -30.49
N ALA A 409 -31.21 -24.41 -30.45
CA ALA A 409 -30.54 -25.25 -31.44
C ALA A 409 -31.51 -26.31 -31.97
N ARG A 410 -31.30 -26.71 -33.23
CA ARG A 410 -32.14 -27.67 -33.94
C ARG A 410 -31.29 -28.77 -34.55
N LEU A 411 -31.61 -30.00 -34.17
CA LEU A 411 -31.04 -31.21 -34.75
C LEU A 411 -31.74 -31.49 -36.09
N THR A 412 -30.94 -31.79 -37.10
CA THR A 412 -31.35 -32.29 -38.41
C THR A 412 -30.57 -33.57 -38.69
N ASN A 413 -31.02 -34.40 -39.63
CA ASN A 413 -30.27 -35.60 -39.98
C ASN A 413 -28.94 -35.23 -40.67
N ALA A 414 -27.87 -35.93 -40.30
CA ALA A 414 -26.57 -35.75 -40.93
C ALA A 414 -26.62 -36.24 -42.40
N SER A 415 -26.12 -35.42 -43.32
CA SER A 415 -25.90 -35.82 -44.72
C SER A 415 -24.44 -36.21 -44.93
N ALA A 416 -24.08 -37.07 -45.88
CA ALA A 416 -22.67 -37.32 -46.17
C ALA A 416 -21.98 -36.15 -46.90
N SER A 417 -22.72 -35.13 -47.34
CA SER A 417 -22.16 -33.95 -48.01
C SER A 417 -21.43 -33.04 -47.03
N LYS A 418 -20.11 -32.92 -47.18
CA LYS A 418 -19.24 -32.10 -46.32
C LYS A 418 -18.97 -30.73 -46.93
N THR A 419 -18.86 -29.73 -46.07
CA THR A 419 -18.40 -28.39 -46.41
C THR A 419 -17.12 -28.10 -45.64
N ASP A 420 -16.13 -27.51 -46.30
CA ASP A 420 -14.87 -27.09 -45.67
C ASP A 420 -15.11 -26.04 -44.58
N LEU A 421 -14.33 -26.13 -43.50
CA LEU A 421 -14.27 -25.10 -42.48
C LEU A 421 -13.43 -23.90 -42.96
N LEU A 422 -13.77 -22.74 -42.44
CA LEU A 422 -13.03 -21.50 -42.59
C LEU A 422 -11.86 -21.49 -41.61
N VAL A 423 -10.69 -21.04 -42.05
CA VAL A 423 -9.52 -20.82 -41.18
C VAL A 423 -9.92 -19.83 -40.06
N PRO A 424 -9.64 -20.12 -38.77
CA PRO A 424 -9.92 -19.19 -37.68
C PRO A 424 -9.24 -17.84 -37.90
N ALA A 425 -9.78 -16.75 -37.38
CA ALA A 425 -9.08 -15.47 -37.37
C ALA A 425 -7.84 -15.55 -36.46
N ALA A 426 -6.76 -14.84 -36.83
CA ALA A 426 -5.49 -14.88 -36.10
C ALA A 426 -5.60 -14.31 -34.67
N ASP A 427 -6.55 -13.39 -34.47
CA ASP A 427 -6.86 -12.72 -33.20
C ASP A 427 -7.95 -13.44 -32.39
N ASN A 428 -8.40 -14.63 -32.82
CA ASN A 428 -9.41 -15.38 -32.09
C ASN A 428 -8.87 -15.80 -30.70
N PRO A 429 -9.48 -15.34 -29.58
CA PRO A 429 -8.98 -15.62 -28.24
C PRO A 429 -8.92 -17.11 -27.90
N PHE A 430 -9.82 -17.93 -28.45
CA PHE A 430 -9.84 -19.38 -28.21
C PHE A 430 -8.55 -20.06 -28.72
N PHE A 431 -8.02 -19.58 -29.85
CA PHE A 431 -6.82 -20.14 -30.48
C PHE A 431 -5.51 -19.50 -30.02
N LYS A 432 -5.55 -18.52 -29.10
CA LYS A 432 -4.35 -17.94 -28.50
C LYS A 432 -3.52 -19.03 -27.81
N GLY A 433 -2.25 -19.16 -28.23
CA GLY A 433 -1.32 -20.17 -27.73
C GLY A 433 -1.57 -21.61 -28.19
N ILE A 434 -2.50 -21.85 -29.13
CA ILE A 434 -2.69 -23.20 -29.73
C ILE A 434 -1.70 -23.44 -30.87
N PHE A 435 -1.48 -22.41 -31.71
CA PHE A 435 -0.59 -22.49 -32.86
C PHE A 435 0.73 -21.78 -32.55
N ALA A 436 1.86 -22.44 -32.80
CA ALA A 436 3.17 -21.79 -32.75
C ALA A 436 3.28 -20.72 -33.85
N ASP A 437 2.87 -21.06 -35.07
CA ASP A 437 2.78 -20.17 -36.23
C ASP A 437 1.37 -20.24 -36.84
N TYR A 438 0.75 -19.08 -37.05
CA TYR A 438 -0.55 -19.01 -37.72
C TYR A 438 -0.38 -19.03 -39.25
N ASP A 439 -0.81 -20.11 -39.90
CA ASP A 439 -0.79 -20.25 -41.37
C ASP A 439 -2.19 -20.09 -41.98
N ARG A 440 -2.37 -19.05 -42.80
CA ARG A 440 -3.61 -18.82 -43.57
C ARG A 440 -3.88 -19.88 -44.64
N LYS A 441 -2.89 -20.69 -44.99
CA LYS A 441 -2.99 -21.80 -45.97
C LYS A 441 -3.18 -23.15 -45.30
N MET A 442 -3.39 -23.19 -43.99
CA MET A 442 -3.69 -24.42 -43.26
C MET A 442 -4.87 -25.14 -43.91
N GLN A 443 -4.67 -26.43 -44.21
CA GLN A 443 -5.76 -27.27 -44.68
C GLN A 443 -6.78 -27.42 -43.56
N MET A 444 -8.00 -26.95 -43.79
CA MET A 444 -9.06 -27.02 -42.81
C MET A 444 -9.88 -28.30 -43.02
N PRO A 445 -10.35 -28.94 -41.93
CA PRO A 445 -11.24 -30.07 -42.06
C PRO A 445 -12.56 -29.65 -42.72
N SER A 446 -13.27 -30.64 -43.25
CA SER A 446 -14.63 -30.54 -43.76
C SER A 446 -15.60 -31.36 -42.92
N ALA A 447 -16.83 -30.88 -42.80
CA ALA A 447 -17.86 -31.54 -42.02
C ALA A 447 -19.27 -31.34 -42.61
N SER A 448 -20.19 -32.21 -42.21
CA SER A 448 -21.60 -32.14 -42.53
C SER A 448 -22.41 -31.65 -41.35
N ARG A 449 -23.19 -30.61 -41.59
CA ARG A 449 -23.97 -29.94 -40.56
C ARG A 449 -25.25 -30.74 -40.26
N SER A 450 -25.33 -31.32 -39.06
CA SER A 450 -26.52 -31.96 -38.51
C SER A 450 -27.10 -31.22 -37.29
N LEU A 451 -26.40 -30.21 -36.78
CA LEU A 451 -26.90 -29.34 -35.72
C LEU A 451 -26.76 -27.88 -36.14
N SER A 452 -27.80 -27.09 -35.90
CA SER A 452 -27.85 -25.68 -36.27
C SER A 452 -28.37 -24.80 -35.14
N TRP A 453 -27.83 -23.59 -35.05
CA TRP A 453 -28.23 -22.54 -34.11
C TRP A 453 -28.06 -21.17 -34.79
N SER A 454 -28.73 -20.15 -34.24
CA SER A 454 -28.73 -18.79 -34.80
C SER A 454 -27.84 -17.80 -34.06
N ARG A 455 -27.70 -17.92 -32.73
CA ARG A 455 -26.92 -17.00 -31.91
C ARG A 455 -26.17 -17.73 -30.82
N ALA A 456 -24.85 -17.60 -30.81
CA ALA A 456 -23.95 -18.07 -29.76
C ALA A 456 -23.34 -16.88 -29.00
N SER A 457 -22.70 -17.16 -27.86
CA SER A 457 -21.86 -16.16 -27.19
C SER A 457 -20.60 -15.90 -28.02
N GLU A 458 -20.04 -16.96 -28.62
CA GLU A 458 -18.84 -16.89 -29.44
C GLU A 458 -18.85 -18.03 -30.47
N ASP A 459 -18.51 -17.70 -31.72
CA ASP A 459 -18.29 -18.71 -32.76
C ASP A 459 -16.79 -18.99 -32.88
N ILE A 460 -16.39 -20.21 -32.55
CA ILE A 460 -14.97 -20.63 -32.52
C ILE A 460 -14.52 -21.06 -33.91
N LEU A 461 -15.32 -21.90 -34.57
CA LEU A 461 -15.08 -22.37 -35.94
C LEU A 461 -16.34 -22.21 -36.78
N LYS A 462 -16.17 -21.86 -38.05
CA LYS A 462 -17.25 -21.66 -39.03
C LYS A 462 -16.99 -22.48 -40.28
N TYR A 463 -18.05 -22.81 -41.01
CA TYR A 463 -17.96 -23.28 -42.40
C TYR A 463 -17.57 -22.13 -43.32
N ARG A 464 -16.99 -22.42 -44.50
CA ARG A 464 -16.73 -21.39 -45.53
C ARG A 464 -17.98 -20.60 -45.95
N GLY A 465 -19.16 -21.19 -45.84
CA GLY A 465 -20.45 -20.53 -46.07
C GLY A 465 -20.94 -19.63 -44.92
N GLY A 466 -20.13 -19.41 -43.87
CA GLY A 466 -20.44 -18.53 -42.74
C GLY A 466 -21.27 -19.15 -41.62
N ALA A 467 -21.86 -20.33 -41.84
CA ALA A 467 -22.55 -21.07 -40.78
C ALA A 467 -21.60 -21.51 -39.67
N SER A 468 -22.07 -21.54 -38.42
CA SER A 468 -21.25 -21.96 -37.28
C SER A 468 -21.01 -23.48 -37.27
N PHE A 469 -19.77 -23.88 -36.99
CA PHE A 469 -19.36 -25.27 -36.82
C PHE A 469 -19.14 -25.65 -35.35
N LEU A 470 -18.40 -24.83 -34.59
CA LEU A 470 -18.18 -24.99 -33.16
C LEU A 470 -18.41 -23.64 -32.50
N SER A 471 -19.30 -23.56 -31.52
CA SER A 471 -19.62 -22.33 -30.81
C SER A 471 -19.74 -22.54 -29.31
N ARG A 472 -19.42 -21.50 -28.55
CA ARG A 472 -19.61 -21.42 -27.09
C ARG A 472 -20.86 -20.63 -26.74
N PHE A 473 -21.57 -21.11 -25.72
CA PHE A 473 -22.74 -20.47 -25.13
C PHE A 473 -22.49 -20.29 -23.64
N ASP A 474 -22.63 -19.06 -23.16
CA ASP A 474 -22.54 -18.74 -21.74
C ASP A 474 -23.93 -18.82 -21.11
N LYS A 475 -24.06 -19.64 -20.07
CA LYS A 475 -25.32 -19.93 -19.38
C LYS A 475 -25.10 -19.85 -17.87
N GLY A 476 -25.49 -18.71 -17.28
CA GLY A 476 -25.17 -18.43 -15.88
C GLY A 476 -23.66 -18.37 -15.68
N ALA A 477 -23.14 -19.15 -14.75
CA ALA A 477 -21.70 -19.30 -14.53
C ALA A 477 -21.05 -20.38 -15.42
N GLY A 478 -21.83 -21.13 -16.20
CA GLY A 478 -21.38 -22.30 -16.97
C GLY A 478 -21.22 -22.03 -18.46
N LYS A 479 -20.56 -22.97 -19.14
CA LYS A 479 -20.24 -22.88 -20.57
C LYS A 479 -20.75 -24.14 -21.29
N VAL A 480 -21.37 -23.95 -22.45
CA VAL A 480 -21.77 -25.05 -23.33
C VAL A 480 -21.10 -24.86 -24.69
N TYR A 481 -20.35 -25.86 -25.13
CA TYR A 481 -19.77 -25.93 -26.45
C TYR A 481 -20.62 -26.84 -27.32
N LEU A 482 -21.10 -26.32 -28.45
CA LEU A 482 -21.87 -27.11 -29.42
C LEU A 482 -21.07 -27.24 -30.70
N MET A 483 -20.89 -28.49 -31.12
CA MET A 483 -20.38 -28.80 -32.44
C MET A 483 -21.52 -29.15 -33.38
N SER A 484 -21.41 -28.76 -34.64
CA SER A 484 -22.50 -28.88 -35.62
C SER A 484 -22.58 -30.23 -36.32
N ALA A 485 -21.58 -31.10 -36.14
CA ALA A 485 -21.41 -32.37 -36.86
C ALA A 485 -20.99 -33.49 -35.89
N PRO A 486 -21.37 -34.76 -36.14
CA PRO A 486 -20.98 -35.88 -35.30
C PRO A 486 -19.47 -36.14 -35.38
N LEU A 487 -18.88 -36.70 -34.33
CA LEU A 487 -17.47 -37.14 -34.33
C LEU A 487 -17.31 -38.49 -35.02
N HIS A 488 -17.59 -38.52 -36.33
CA HIS A 488 -17.46 -39.71 -37.16
C HIS A 488 -16.86 -39.33 -38.53
N GLU A 489 -15.90 -40.11 -39.03
CA GLU A 489 -15.08 -39.76 -40.19
C GLU A 489 -15.90 -39.46 -41.45
N ASP A 490 -16.96 -40.23 -41.70
CA ASP A 490 -17.87 -40.05 -42.84
C ASP A 490 -18.59 -38.70 -42.85
N TYR A 491 -18.70 -38.04 -41.70
CA TYR A 491 -19.45 -36.79 -41.55
C TYR A 491 -18.57 -35.62 -41.11
N ASN A 492 -17.42 -35.89 -40.51
CA ASN A 492 -16.54 -34.87 -39.93
C ASN A 492 -15.09 -35.32 -39.98
N THR A 493 -14.31 -34.70 -40.86
CA THR A 493 -12.87 -35.02 -41.02
C THR A 493 -12.01 -34.44 -39.89
N LEU A 494 -12.57 -33.61 -39.00
CA LEU A 494 -11.87 -33.16 -37.78
C LEU A 494 -11.38 -34.33 -36.94
N VAL A 495 -12.08 -35.48 -36.98
CA VAL A 495 -11.72 -36.73 -36.28
C VAL A 495 -10.26 -37.13 -36.53
N ASN A 496 -9.76 -36.92 -37.75
CA ASN A 496 -8.39 -37.28 -38.15
C ASN A 496 -7.47 -36.05 -38.31
N HIS A 497 -7.94 -34.87 -37.91
CA HIS A 497 -7.22 -33.63 -38.09
C HIS A 497 -6.43 -33.25 -36.84
N ALA A 498 -5.25 -32.65 -37.02
CA ALA A 498 -4.39 -32.18 -35.92
C ALA A 498 -5.04 -31.13 -34.99
N LEU A 499 -6.18 -30.56 -35.39
CA LEU A 499 -6.93 -29.56 -34.62
C LEU A 499 -7.79 -30.16 -33.51
N LEU A 500 -8.17 -31.45 -33.61
CA LEU A 500 -9.09 -32.05 -32.65
C LEU A 500 -8.53 -31.99 -31.23
N LEU A 501 -7.29 -32.45 -31.06
CA LEU A 501 -6.64 -32.53 -29.76
C LEU A 501 -6.54 -31.16 -29.05
N PRO A 502 -5.96 -30.10 -29.65
CA PRO A 502 -5.85 -28.81 -28.98
C PRO A 502 -7.21 -28.16 -28.71
N VAL A 503 -8.21 -28.34 -29.60
CA VAL A 503 -9.57 -27.84 -29.38
C VAL A 503 -10.19 -28.52 -28.15
N MET A 504 -10.12 -29.86 -28.06
CA MET A 504 -10.67 -30.60 -26.93
C MET A 504 -9.96 -30.26 -25.62
N TYR A 505 -8.63 -30.06 -25.64
CA TYR A 505 -7.87 -29.65 -24.46
C TYR A 505 -8.25 -28.25 -24.00
N LYS A 506 -8.40 -27.28 -24.90
CA LYS A 506 -8.87 -25.93 -24.53
C LYS A 506 -10.29 -25.94 -23.98
N VAL A 507 -11.19 -26.75 -24.54
CA VAL A 507 -12.53 -26.95 -23.98
C VAL A 507 -12.46 -27.50 -22.55
N ALA A 508 -11.65 -28.54 -22.31
CA ALA A 508 -11.48 -29.12 -20.99
C ALA A 508 -10.84 -28.14 -19.99
N LEU A 509 -9.78 -27.44 -20.38
CA LEU A 509 -9.14 -26.40 -19.59
C LEU A 509 -10.09 -25.24 -19.26
N SER A 510 -11.06 -24.94 -20.13
CA SER A 510 -12.04 -23.88 -19.87
C SER A 510 -13.00 -24.18 -18.72
N GLY A 511 -13.07 -25.46 -18.31
CA GLY A 511 -13.77 -25.94 -17.12
C GLY A 511 -12.89 -25.96 -15.86
N TYR A 512 -11.56 -25.81 -15.99
CA TYR A 512 -10.67 -25.64 -14.85
C TYR A 512 -10.96 -24.29 -14.17
N LYS A 513 -11.23 -24.34 -12.87
CA LYS A 513 -11.35 -23.15 -12.03
C LYS A 513 -10.11 -23.07 -11.17
N GLN A 514 -9.26 -22.07 -11.40
CA GLN A 514 -8.18 -21.79 -10.46
C GLN A 514 -8.82 -21.23 -9.18
N GLU A 515 -8.86 -22.05 -8.14
CA GLU A 515 -9.66 -21.75 -6.97
C GLU A 515 -8.94 -20.85 -5.95
N GLN A 516 -7.59 -20.79 -6.00
CA GLN A 516 -6.74 -20.01 -5.10
C GLN A 516 -5.86 -19.03 -5.89
N GLN A 517 -5.80 -17.78 -5.44
CA GLN A 517 -4.92 -16.75 -6.00
C GLN A 517 -3.44 -17.05 -5.66
N LEU A 518 -2.52 -16.53 -6.46
CA LEU A 518 -1.08 -16.70 -6.23
C LEU A 518 -0.62 -16.01 -4.93
N ALA A 519 -1.17 -14.84 -4.64
CA ALA A 519 -0.88 -14.06 -3.46
C ALA A 519 -2.07 -13.16 -3.09
N TYR A 520 -2.05 -12.65 -1.86
CA TYR A 520 -3.02 -11.69 -1.32
C TYR A 520 -2.29 -10.45 -0.79
N THR A 521 -2.99 -9.33 -0.62
CA THR A 521 -2.45 -8.14 0.05
C THR A 521 -2.84 -8.11 1.52
N LEU A 522 -1.98 -7.58 2.38
CA LEU A 522 -2.29 -7.38 3.81
C LEU A 522 -3.46 -6.39 4.03
N SER A 523 -3.75 -5.55 3.05
CA SER A 523 -4.89 -4.63 3.06
C SER A 523 -6.25 -5.31 2.80
N ALA A 524 -6.25 -6.58 2.38
CA ALA A 524 -7.48 -7.32 2.13
C ALA A 524 -8.24 -7.61 3.44
N SER A 525 -9.49 -7.16 3.55
CA SER A 525 -10.30 -7.40 4.75
C SER A 525 -10.69 -8.87 4.92
N THR A 526 -10.96 -9.58 3.82
CA THR A 526 -11.38 -10.97 3.82
C THR A 526 -10.82 -11.69 2.61
N ILE A 527 -10.24 -12.87 2.81
CA ILE A 527 -9.79 -13.76 1.74
C ILE A 527 -10.70 -14.97 1.63
N LYS A 528 -10.88 -15.48 0.41
CA LYS A 528 -11.61 -16.72 0.14
C LYS A 528 -10.62 -17.83 -0.18
N LEU A 529 -10.72 -18.93 0.56
CA LEU A 529 -9.94 -20.14 0.38
C LEU A 529 -10.88 -21.29 -0.02
N PRO A 530 -10.62 -21.96 -1.14
CA PRO A 530 -11.57 -22.87 -1.76
C PRO A 530 -11.62 -24.28 -1.16
N GLU A 531 -10.51 -24.76 -0.61
CA GLU A 531 -10.37 -26.11 -0.05
C GLU A 531 -10.37 -26.02 1.48
N ALA A 532 -11.55 -25.88 2.07
CA ALA A 532 -11.68 -26.04 3.51
C ALA A 532 -11.66 -27.53 3.87
N LYS A 533 -10.60 -28.00 4.52
CA LYS A 533 -10.65 -29.28 5.23
C LYS A 533 -11.64 -29.15 6.39
N THR A 534 -12.66 -30.01 6.43
CA THR A 534 -13.57 -30.06 7.58
C THR A 534 -12.95 -30.99 8.62
N ALA A 535 -12.48 -30.43 9.74
CA ALA A 535 -12.14 -31.25 10.90
C ALA A 535 -13.39 -31.99 11.41
N LYS A 536 -13.21 -33.09 12.12
CA LYS A 536 -14.30 -33.73 12.89
C LYS A 536 -14.63 -32.87 14.12
N GLY A 537 -15.18 -31.66 13.92
CA GLY A 537 -15.48 -30.66 14.95
C GLY A 537 -15.37 -29.22 14.45
N GLU A 538 -15.48 -28.24 15.36
CA GLU A 538 -15.19 -26.81 15.11
C GLU A 538 -13.67 -26.57 15.06
N GLY A 539 -12.99 -27.13 14.05
CA GLY A 539 -11.56 -26.92 13.86
C GLY A 539 -11.24 -25.44 13.62
N ILE A 540 -10.22 -24.92 14.33
CA ILE A 540 -9.82 -23.52 14.24
C ILE A 540 -8.64 -23.42 13.29
N TYR A 541 -8.79 -22.67 12.20
CA TYR A 541 -7.67 -22.37 11.32
C TYR A 541 -6.75 -21.32 11.95
N LYS A 542 -5.45 -21.51 11.81
CA LYS A 542 -4.42 -20.54 12.23
C LYS A 542 -3.53 -20.17 11.06
N LEU A 543 -3.03 -18.94 11.08
CA LEU A 543 -1.97 -18.48 10.20
C LEU A 543 -0.67 -18.42 10.98
N GLU A 544 0.32 -19.17 10.54
CA GLU A 544 1.62 -19.31 11.22
C GLU A 544 2.75 -18.87 10.29
N LYS A 545 3.63 -18.00 10.78
CA LYS A 545 4.89 -17.61 10.13
C LYS A 545 5.95 -17.53 11.22
N ASP A 546 6.99 -18.34 11.10
CA ASP A 546 8.06 -18.45 12.09
C ASP A 546 7.53 -18.72 13.51
N SER A 547 7.64 -17.76 14.42
CA SER A 547 7.11 -17.82 15.79
C SER A 547 5.76 -17.11 15.98
N LEU A 548 5.27 -16.42 14.95
CA LEU A 548 4.01 -15.70 14.97
C LEU A 548 2.85 -16.64 14.62
N SER A 549 1.78 -16.57 15.41
CA SER A 549 0.56 -17.35 15.21
C SER A 549 -0.65 -16.45 15.37
N PHE A 550 -1.48 -16.38 14.33
CA PHE A 550 -2.70 -15.57 14.32
C PHE A 550 -3.94 -16.46 14.16
N ILE A 551 -5.00 -16.13 14.92
CA ILE A 551 -6.29 -16.81 14.84
C ILE A 551 -7.29 -15.84 14.20
N PRO A 552 -7.52 -15.93 12.88
CA PRO A 552 -8.46 -15.05 12.20
C PRO A 552 -9.92 -15.42 12.49
N GLU A 553 -10.82 -14.45 12.32
CA GLU A 553 -12.24 -14.78 12.22
C GLU A 553 -12.50 -15.57 10.93
N GLN A 554 -13.30 -16.62 11.02
CA GLN A 554 -13.46 -17.58 9.93
C GLN A 554 -14.92 -18.00 9.74
N GLN A 555 -15.33 -18.19 8.49
CA GLN A 555 -16.67 -18.64 8.13
C GLN A 555 -16.64 -19.64 6.98
N LEU A 556 -17.29 -20.80 7.17
CA LEU A 556 -17.48 -21.79 6.11
C LEU A 556 -18.79 -21.49 5.37
N ARG A 557 -18.70 -21.21 4.07
CA ARG A 557 -19.89 -21.00 3.21
C ARG A 557 -19.70 -21.72 1.89
N GLY A 558 -20.59 -22.67 1.59
CA GLY A 558 -20.59 -23.40 0.32
C GLY A 558 -19.29 -24.16 0.03
N GLY A 559 -18.65 -24.72 1.06
CA GLY A 559 -17.39 -25.46 0.94
C GLY A 559 -16.12 -24.59 0.91
N SER A 560 -16.25 -23.26 0.82
CA SER A 560 -15.12 -22.34 0.91
C SER A 560 -14.99 -21.76 2.32
N LEU A 561 -13.74 -21.57 2.75
CA LEU A 561 -13.36 -20.88 3.98
C LEU A 561 -13.15 -19.40 3.67
N PHE A 562 -13.89 -18.53 4.36
CA PHE A 562 -13.70 -17.09 4.34
C PHE A 562 -12.96 -16.71 5.61
N VAL A 563 -11.82 -16.04 5.46
CA VAL A 563 -10.93 -15.67 6.56
C VAL A 563 -10.81 -14.15 6.60
N THR A 564 -11.21 -13.53 7.70
CA THR A 564 -11.02 -12.10 7.95
C THR A 564 -9.60 -11.87 8.46
N MET A 565 -8.88 -10.92 7.88
CA MET A 565 -7.50 -10.66 8.27
C MET A 565 -7.42 -10.04 9.68
N PRO A 566 -6.60 -10.60 10.59
CA PRO A 566 -6.34 -9.99 11.89
C PRO A 566 -5.72 -8.61 11.74
N ALA A 567 -6.08 -7.65 12.58
CA ALA A 567 -5.51 -6.30 12.54
C ALA A 567 -4.01 -6.27 12.83
N ASP A 568 -3.51 -7.22 13.62
CA ASP A 568 -2.11 -7.34 14.00
C ASP A 568 -1.24 -8.05 12.94
N LEU A 569 -1.85 -8.57 11.86
CA LEU A 569 -1.13 -9.19 10.75
C LEU A 569 -0.57 -8.08 9.84
N ASN A 570 0.66 -7.66 10.09
CA ASN A 570 1.26 -6.49 9.44
C ASN A 570 2.54 -6.79 8.65
N GLU A 571 3.00 -8.05 8.59
CA GLU A 571 4.21 -8.44 7.87
C GLU A 571 3.89 -9.21 6.58
N ALA A 572 4.59 -8.87 5.49
CA ALA A 572 4.53 -9.67 4.28
C ALA A 572 5.29 -10.99 4.47
N GLY A 573 5.00 -11.95 3.59
CA GLY A 573 5.67 -13.24 3.57
C GLY A 573 4.73 -14.41 3.33
N ILE A 574 5.24 -15.60 3.63
CA ILE A 574 4.58 -16.87 3.39
C ILE A 574 4.11 -17.44 4.73
N TYR A 575 2.81 -17.67 4.85
CA TYR A 575 2.14 -18.15 6.04
C TYR A 575 1.61 -19.55 5.82
N ALA A 576 1.89 -20.45 6.77
CA ALA A 576 1.26 -21.75 6.83
C ALA A 576 -0.17 -21.59 7.38
N LEU A 577 -1.14 -22.13 6.66
CA LEU A 577 -2.51 -22.27 7.14
C LEU A 577 -2.61 -23.63 7.83
N THR A 578 -2.73 -23.65 9.15
CA THR A 578 -2.86 -24.89 9.94
C THR A 578 -4.28 -25.08 10.45
N LEU A 579 -4.71 -26.34 10.55
CA LEU A 579 -5.98 -26.76 11.14
C LEU A 579 -5.65 -27.83 12.18
N ASP A 580 -5.95 -27.56 13.45
CA ASP A 580 -5.67 -28.46 14.58
C ASP A 580 -4.20 -28.94 14.64
N GLY A 581 -3.25 -28.10 14.20
CA GLY A 581 -1.82 -28.40 14.16
C GLY A 581 -1.32 -29.09 12.88
N GLU A 582 -2.20 -29.48 11.96
CA GLU A 582 -1.82 -29.99 10.65
C GLU A 582 -1.85 -28.88 9.58
N THR A 583 -0.86 -28.84 8.69
CA THR A 583 -0.85 -27.89 7.57
C THR A 583 -2.00 -28.20 6.59
N ALA A 584 -2.96 -27.29 6.51
CA ALA A 584 -4.07 -27.34 5.58
C ALA A 584 -3.71 -26.69 4.24
N GLY A 585 -2.83 -25.69 4.24
CA GLY A 585 -2.34 -25.02 3.04
C GLY A 585 -1.27 -23.97 3.33
N THR A 586 -0.93 -23.19 2.31
CA THR A 586 0.03 -22.08 2.41
C THR A 586 -0.52 -20.89 1.66
N ILE A 587 -0.28 -19.69 2.21
CA ILE A 587 -0.80 -18.42 1.72
C ILE A 587 0.36 -17.43 1.67
N ALA A 588 0.46 -16.67 0.60
CA ALA A 588 1.42 -15.57 0.48
C ALA A 588 0.70 -14.23 0.66
N PHE A 589 1.28 -13.36 1.48
CA PHE A 589 0.84 -11.99 1.70
C PHE A 589 1.93 -11.00 1.26
N ASN A 590 1.52 -9.95 0.58
CA ASN A 590 2.37 -8.83 0.20
C ASN A 590 1.83 -7.51 0.76
N TYR A 591 2.72 -6.52 0.85
CA TYR A 591 2.32 -5.14 1.13
C TYR A 591 1.48 -4.56 -0.01
N ASP A 592 0.77 -3.49 0.29
CA ASP A 592 -0.05 -2.76 -0.68
C ASP A 592 0.86 -1.80 -1.47
N ASN A 593 0.80 -1.87 -2.80
CA ASN A 593 1.64 -1.06 -3.70
C ASN A 593 1.41 0.46 -3.59
N ARG A 594 0.33 0.91 -2.93
CA ARG A 594 0.08 2.34 -2.69
C ARG A 594 1.16 2.99 -1.82
N GLU A 595 1.80 2.22 -0.94
CA GLU A 595 2.89 2.70 -0.09
C GLU A 595 4.20 2.86 -0.88
N SER A 596 4.34 2.15 -2.00
CA SER A 596 5.49 2.23 -2.92
C SER A 596 5.54 3.51 -3.76
N VAL A 597 4.45 4.29 -3.78
CA VAL A 597 4.36 5.56 -4.53
C VAL A 597 4.75 6.72 -3.61
N LEU A 598 6.04 7.05 -3.60
CA LEU A 598 6.65 8.00 -2.65
C LEU A 598 6.37 9.49 -2.93
N ASP A 599 5.38 9.82 -3.75
CA ASP A 599 5.00 11.21 -4.00
C ASP A 599 4.40 11.83 -2.73
N GLN A 600 4.87 13.03 -2.37
CA GLN A 600 4.50 13.72 -1.13
C GLN A 600 3.87 15.08 -1.38
N TYR A 601 3.14 15.58 -0.38
CA TYR A 601 2.70 16.98 -0.36
C TYR A 601 3.80 17.91 0.13
N THR A 602 3.99 19.01 -0.58
CA THR A 602 4.87 20.10 -0.15
C THR A 602 4.24 20.89 1.00
N PRO A 603 5.04 21.59 1.85
CA PRO A 603 4.53 22.48 2.88
C PRO A 603 3.53 23.51 2.35
N ASP A 604 3.75 24.04 1.14
CA ASP A 604 2.85 25.02 0.51
C ASP A 604 1.52 24.41 0.06
N GLU A 605 1.55 23.18 -0.46
CA GLU A 605 0.32 22.44 -0.75
C GLU A 605 -0.45 22.12 0.53
N LEU A 606 0.24 21.67 1.59
CA LEU A 606 -0.38 21.41 2.90
C LEU A 606 -1.03 22.68 3.48
N ARG A 607 -0.35 23.84 3.40
CA ARG A 607 -0.92 25.15 3.79
C ARG A 607 -2.17 25.49 2.98
N SER A 608 -2.11 25.25 1.67
CA SER A 608 -3.24 25.47 0.76
C SER A 608 -4.44 24.58 1.11
N MET A 609 -4.19 23.34 1.55
CA MET A 609 -5.23 22.39 2.01
C MET A 609 -5.85 22.77 3.36
N VAL A 610 -5.05 23.32 4.28
CA VAL A 610 -5.55 23.80 5.58
C VAL A 610 -6.48 24.99 5.39
N GLY A 611 -6.11 25.91 4.48
CA GLY A 611 -6.86 27.12 4.19
C GLY A 611 -6.78 28.19 5.30
N PRO A 612 -7.31 29.40 5.05
CA PRO A 612 -7.19 30.52 6.00
C PRO A 612 -8.08 30.39 7.26
N ASP A 613 -9.10 29.54 7.21
CA ASP A 613 -10.12 29.44 8.27
C ASP A 613 -9.66 28.62 9.48
N LYS A 614 -8.67 27.74 9.32
CA LYS A 614 -8.21 26.80 10.36
C LYS A 614 -6.96 27.30 11.07
N LYS A 615 -7.11 28.34 11.89
CA LYS A 615 -6.02 28.98 12.65
C LYS A 615 -5.34 28.07 13.69
N ASN A 616 -5.92 26.91 13.98
CA ASN A 616 -5.40 25.93 14.94
C ASN A 616 -4.47 24.88 14.31
N ILE A 617 -4.32 24.86 12.97
CA ILE A 617 -3.43 23.95 12.26
C ILE A 617 -2.26 24.74 11.68
N HIS A 618 -1.05 24.32 12.02
CA HIS A 618 0.19 24.99 11.64
C HIS A 618 1.04 24.03 10.81
N VAL A 619 1.56 24.52 9.67
CA VAL A 619 2.41 23.76 8.76
C VAL A 619 3.80 24.37 8.76
N TYR A 620 4.79 23.58 9.15
CA TYR A 620 6.19 23.99 9.21
C TYR A 620 6.87 23.72 7.86
N ASP A 621 7.91 24.50 7.54
CA ASP A 621 8.75 24.25 6.37
C ASP A 621 9.69 23.05 6.60
N TYR A 622 10.24 22.54 5.50
CA TYR A 622 11.36 21.60 5.57
C TYR A 622 12.55 22.26 6.26
N GLY A 623 13.14 21.60 7.25
CA GLY A 623 14.42 22.01 7.81
C GLY A 623 14.39 22.38 9.29
N ASP A 624 14.99 21.46 10.04
CA ASP A 624 15.58 21.53 11.38
C ASP A 624 14.72 21.88 12.61
N ALA A 625 14.96 21.15 13.70
CA ALA A 625 14.22 21.31 14.96
C ALA A 625 14.38 22.70 15.56
N LEU A 626 15.45 23.41 15.17
CA LEU A 626 15.71 24.79 15.54
C LEU A 626 14.71 25.75 14.90
N SER A 627 14.20 25.49 13.69
CA SER A 627 13.15 26.29 13.07
C SER A 627 11.81 26.06 13.78
N VAL A 628 11.46 24.79 14.03
CA VAL A 628 10.26 24.39 14.79
C VAL A 628 10.30 24.99 16.18
N LYS A 629 11.43 24.86 16.90
CA LYS A 629 11.63 25.43 18.23
C LYS A 629 11.49 26.95 18.22
N ASN A 630 12.20 27.64 17.32
CA ASN A 630 12.20 29.09 17.29
C ASN A 630 10.82 29.65 16.88
N GLU A 631 10.14 29.03 15.91
CA GLU A 631 8.80 29.43 15.49
C GLU A 631 7.76 29.12 16.56
N PHE A 632 7.83 27.94 17.20
CA PHE A 632 6.98 27.55 18.32
C PHE A 632 7.18 28.46 19.54
N GLU A 633 8.42 28.66 19.99
CA GLU A 633 8.74 29.55 21.12
C GLU A 633 8.28 30.99 20.83
N LYS A 634 8.53 31.51 19.63
CA LYS A 634 8.10 32.86 19.25
C LYS A 634 6.58 33.01 19.21
N ARG A 635 5.84 31.96 18.79
CA ARG A 635 4.37 31.99 18.65
C ARG A 635 3.64 31.79 19.98
N TYR A 636 4.12 30.91 20.86
CA TYR A 636 3.43 30.53 22.11
C TYR A 636 4.07 31.12 23.37
N PHE A 637 5.40 31.18 23.46
CA PHE A 637 6.10 31.72 24.63
C PHE A 637 6.57 33.18 24.46
N GLY A 638 6.56 33.68 23.22
CA GLY A 638 6.96 35.05 22.90
C GLY A 638 8.48 35.28 22.92
N VAL A 639 8.91 36.49 22.56
CA VAL A 639 10.34 36.85 22.53
C VAL A 639 10.78 37.38 23.89
N LYS A 640 11.69 36.67 24.56
CA LYS A 640 12.32 37.09 25.81
C LYS A 640 13.39 38.16 25.54
N LEU A 641 13.28 39.34 26.15
CA LEU A 641 14.16 40.48 25.89
C LEU A 641 15.29 40.67 26.93
N TRP A 642 15.36 39.81 27.95
CA TRP A 642 16.30 39.97 29.08
C TRP A 642 17.78 40.00 28.65
N LYS A 643 18.16 39.23 27.63
CA LYS A 643 19.53 39.22 27.09
C LYS A 643 19.92 40.60 26.55
N TYR A 644 19.02 41.26 25.84
CA TYR A 644 19.24 42.61 25.33
C TYR A 644 19.33 43.63 26.47
N CYS A 645 18.50 43.49 27.51
CA CYS A 645 18.60 44.32 28.71
C CYS A 645 19.96 44.15 29.41
N LEU A 646 20.46 42.92 29.52
CA LEU A 646 21.76 42.65 30.14
C LEU A 646 22.93 43.22 29.32
N ILE A 647 22.88 43.11 27.99
CA ILE A 647 23.87 43.73 27.09
C ILE A 647 23.87 45.25 27.25
N LEU A 648 22.69 45.89 27.28
CA LEU A 648 22.57 47.33 27.49
C LEU A 648 23.09 47.76 28.88
N CYS A 649 22.83 46.97 29.92
CA CYS A 649 23.41 47.20 31.25
C CYS A 649 24.94 47.21 31.22
N LEU A 650 25.55 46.18 30.61
CA LEU A 650 27.01 46.10 30.47
C LEU A 650 27.58 47.26 29.63
N PHE A 651 26.88 47.65 28.56
CA PHE A 651 27.25 48.79 27.73
C PHE A 651 27.29 50.10 28.54
N PHE A 652 26.28 50.39 29.36
CA PHE A 652 26.26 51.60 30.18
C PHE A 652 27.32 51.60 31.29
N LEU A 653 27.66 50.43 31.86
CA LEU A 653 28.79 50.30 32.79
C LEU A 653 30.13 50.56 32.10
N MET A 654 30.34 50.03 30.90
CA MET A 654 31.54 50.33 30.11
C MET A 654 31.62 51.80 29.71
N ALA A 655 30.49 52.39 29.29
CA ALA A 655 30.42 53.81 28.95
C ALA A 655 30.74 54.69 30.16
N GLU A 656 30.28 54.31 31.37
CA GLU A 656 30.66 54.98 32.61
C GLU A 656 32.17 54.94 32.83
N ILE A 657 32.80 53.76 32.73
CA ILE A 657 34.24 53.59 32.92
C ILE A 657 35.03 54.42 31.89
N ALA A 658 34.60 54.42 30.63
CA ALA A 658 35.21 55.21 29.57
C ALA A 658 35.10 56.72 29.85
N LEU A 659 33.91 57.20 30.27
CA LEU A 659 33.68 58.59 30.66
C LEU A 659 34.51 59.02 31.87
N ILE A 660 34.80 58.09 32.81
CA ILE A 660 35.66 58.37 33.97
C ILE A 660 37.14 58.45 33.57
N ARG A 661 37.58 57.65 32.59
CA ARG A 661 39.00 57.42 32.29
C ARG A 661 39.57 58.24 31.12
N LEU A 662 38.75 58.57 30.12
CA LEU A 662 39.19 59.21 28.86
C LEU A 662 38.87 60.71 28.77
N LEU A 663 37.92 61.18 29.56
CA LEU A 663 37.53 62.59 29.76
C LEU A 663 37.75 62.92 31.23
#